data_AF-A0A7G7U8Q6-F1
#
_entry.id   AF-A0A7G7U8Q6-F1
#
_cell.length_a   1.000
_cell.length_b   1.000
_cell.length_c   1.000
_cell.angle_alpha   90.00
_cell.angle_beta   90.00
_cell.angle_gamma   90.00
#
_symmetry.space_group_name_H-M   'P 1'
#
loop_
_entity.id
_entity.type
_entity.pdbx_description
1 polymer ?
#
loop_
_entity_poly.entity_id
_entity_poly.type
_entity_poly.pdbx_seq_one_letter_code
_entity_poly.pdbx_strand_id
1 'polypeptide(L)'
;MITYVFPGQGSQQKGMGQGLFEQYQHLTDQADQILGYSIKKLCTEKSYFDVNHTQYTQPALYVVNALSYLKKLEETGEKPDFAAGHSLGEYNALFAAGAFDFGTGLKLVKKRGELMGRITGGGMAAVIGLDKEQVAAVLEEHHLHTIDVANENTPRQIVISGQKKDIEKAGAVFETIQDVKLFHPLNVSGAFHSRYMNEAKQEFKQFIETFHFAPLSFPVISNVYAEPYQQERLKETLSQQMNSTVRWTDSIRYLMGRGAMEFEEVGPGKVLTGLITRIKNEAEPLTHHADSTEKNASNGQQNEQAETDAHLARMSAEITAHSLGNAEFKKDYQLTYAYLAGGMYRGIASKEMVVKMSKAGMMGFFGTGGLDLNDVEDAILSIQGELGQGQAYGINLVHSMKHIESEEKMIDLLLKHNVRHLEASAFLSVTPALVRYRAKGLKRRPNGEVICLNRMIAKISRPEVAESFMSPAPENMVEKLLRENKITTSEAELLREIPVAEDICVEADSGGHTDGGVAYSLMPAMTLLRDEMMKKYRYNKKIRVGAAGGIGTPEAAMAAFMLGADFILTGSINQCTVEAATSDRVKDLLQQMNVQDTAYAPAGDMFESGSKVQVLKKGVFFPARASKLHELYQRFGSLSEIDQKTLTQLEEKYFKRSIEKIYEDIKLHYPSAEIEKAERNPKHKMALIFRWYFRYSSQLAISGSEESKVDYQVHCGPALGAFNQWVKGSELESWRNRHVDDIGKILMTETAKLLNDRIALFSQKAL
;
A
#
# COMPACT_ATOMS: atom_id res chain seq x y z
N MET A 1 -30.63 -3.27 -17.51
CA MET A 1 -30.12 -4.60 -17.14
C MET A 1 -30.99 -5.15 -16.02
N ILE A 2 -31.27 -6.44 -16.07
CA ILE A 2 -32.10 -7.17 -15.11
C ILE A 2 -31.19 -7.97 -14.18
N THR A 3 -31.37 -7.80 -12.87
CA THR A 3 -30.70 -8.61 -11.85
C THR A 3 -31.73 -9.45 -11.11
N TYR A 4 -31.52 -10.76 -11.07
CA TYR A 4 -32.33 -11.64 -10.21
C TYR A 4 -31.71 -11.72 -8.82
N VAL A 5 -32.52 -11.46 -7.79
CA VAL A 5 -32.11 -11.54 -6.39
C VAL A 5 -32.85 -12.64 -5.65
N PHE A 6 -32.11 -13.46 -4.91
CA PHE A 6 -32.66 -14.64 -4.23
C PHE A 6 -32.69 -14.44 -2.72
N PRO A 7 -33.86 -14.58 -2.07
CA PRO A 7 -33.99 -14.38 -0.63
C PRO A 7 -33.37 -15.53 0.18
N GLY A 8 -32.85 -15.18 1.35
CA GLY A 8 -32.33 -16.12 2.34
C GLY A 8 -33.30 -16.42 3.48
N GLN A 9 -32.74 -16.97 4.57
CA GLN A 9 -33.48 -17.24 5.79
C GLN A 9 -34.08 -15.96 6.38
N GLY A 10 -35.36 -16.02 6.75
CA GLY A 10 -36.21 -14.88 7.11
C GLY A 10 -37.38 -14.70 6.15
N SER A 11 -37.29 -15.23 4.92
CA SER A 11 -38.37 -15.16 3.92
C SER A 11 -39.26 -16.41 3.88
N GLN A 12 -38.97 -17.44 4.68
CA GLN A 12 -39.80 -18.63 4.74
C GLN A 12 -41.18 -18.33 5.32
N GLN A 13 -42.22 -18.88 4.70
CA GLN A 13 -43.58 -18.79 5.19
C GLN A 13 -44.34 -20.07 4.87
N LYS A 14 -45.34 -20.40 5.70
CA LYS A 14 -46.20 -21.55 5.43
C LYS A 14 -46.96 -21.35 4.11
N GLY A 15 -47.02 -22.40 3.30
CA GLY A 15 -47.59 -22.35 1.96
C GLY A 15 -46.65 -21.82 0.88
N MET A 16 -45.39 -21.50 1.20
CA MET A 16 -44.40 -21.17 0.17
C MET A 16 -44.22 -22.35 -0.81
N GLY A 17 -44.12 -22.05 -2.09
CA GLY A 17 -44.00 -23.06 -3.14
C GLY A 17 -45.31 -23.75 -3.53
N GLN A 18 -46.47 -23.28 -3.04
CA GLN A 18 -47.77 -23.81 -3.47
C GLN A 18 -47.93 -23.74 -5.00
N GLY A 19 -48.30 -24.86 -5.62
CA GLY A 19 -48.41 -25.01 -7.07
C GLY A 19 -47.07 -25.32 -7.77
N LEU A 20 -45.94 -24.89 -7.21
CA LEU A 20 -44.61 -25.19 -7.77
C LEU A 20 -44.23 -26.66 -7.58
N PHE A 21 -44.58 -27.25 -6.44
CA PHE A 21 -44.26 -28.65 -6.16
C PHE A 21 -44.97 -29.60 -7.14
N GLU A 22 -46.23 -29.33 -7.47
CA GLU A 22 -46.99 -30.09 -8.47
C GLU A 22 -46.47 -29.85 -9.89
N GLN A 23 -46.16 -28.59 -10.22
CA GLN A 23 -45.63 -28.21 -11.54
C GLN A 23 -44.26 -28.86 -11.82
N TYR A 24 -43.39 -28.93 -10.80
CA TYR A 24 -42.06 -29.53 -10.88
C TYR A 24 -41.97 -30.82 -10.06
N GLN A 25 -42.91 -31.75 -10.29
CA GLN A 25 -42.99 -33.00 -9.52
C GLN A 25 -41.66 -33.78 -9.53
N HIS A 26 -40.98 -33.85 -10.67
CA HIS A 26 -39.70 -34.57 -10.77
C HIS A 26 -38.58 -33.99 -9.86
N LEU A 27 -38.47 -32.67 -9.75
CA LEU A 27 -37.50 -32.03 -8.85
C LEU A 27 -37.95 -32.11 -7.40
N THR A 28 -39.26 -32.09 -7.16
CA THR A 28 -39.83 -32.30 -5.83
C THR A 28 -39.52 -33.72 -5.33
N ASP A 29 -39.70 -34.74 -6.18
CA ASP A 29 -39.36 -36.13 -5.87
C ASP A 29 -37.85 -36.29 -5.65
N GLN A 30 -37.02 -35.65 -6.47
CA GLN A 30 -35.57 -35.64 -6.29
C GLN A 30 -35.17 -34.98 -4.97
N ALA A 31 -35.84 -33.88 -4.60
CA ALA A 31 -35.61 -33.21 -3.33
C ALA A 31 -35.97 -34.11 -2.15
N ASP A 32 -37.12 -34.79 -2.21
CA ASP A 32 -37.57 -35.72 -1.18
C ASP A 32 -36.57 -36.87 -0.99
N GLN A 33 -36.02 -37.40 -2.09
CA GLN A 33 -34.98 -38.44 -2.05
C GLN A 33 -33.67 -37.92 -1.41
N ILE A 34 -33.21 -36.73 -1.78
CA ILE A 34 -31.98 -36.15 -1.25
C ILE A 34 -32.14 -35.81 0.24
N LEU A 35 -33.30 -35.30 0.64
CA LEU A 35 -33.56 -34.83 2.00
C LEU A 35 -33.92 -35.98 2.94
N GLY A 36 -34.60 -37.02 2.46
CA GLY A 36 -35.13 -38.12 3.25
C GLY A 36 -36.47 -37.80 3.92
N TYR A 37 -37.11 -36.70 3.52
CA TYR A 37 -38.42 -36.26 4.01
C TYR A 37 -39.13 -35.44 2.93
N SER A 38 -40.46 -35.29 3.03
CA SER A 38 -41.19 -34.54 2.01
C SER A 38 -41.05 -33.03 2.14
N ILE A 39 -40.46 -32.39 1.12
CA ILE A 39 -40.25 -30.93 1.04
C ILE A 39 -41.57 -30.18 0.90
N LYS A 40 -42.51 -30.74 0.15
CA LYS A 40 -43.86 -30.20 0.00
C LYS A 40 -44.56 -30.16 1.35
N LYS A 41 -44.62 -31.30 2.06
CA LYS A 41 -45.25 -31.37 3.39
C LYS A 41 -44.59 -30.43 4.39
N LEU A 42 -43.26 -30.33 4.39
CA LEU A 42 -42.53 -29.37 5.22
C LEU A 42 -42.98 -27.92 4.98
N CYS A 43 -43.25 -27.54 3.73
CA CYS A 43 -43.65 -26.18 3.39
C CYS A 43 -45.16 -25.92 3.59
N THR A 44 -46.02 -26.93 3.47
CA THR A 44 -47.49 -26.75 3.45
C THR A 44 -48.22 -27.26 4.70
N GLU A 45 -47.71 -28.28 5.40
CA GLU A 45 -48.41 -28.95 6.51
C GLU A 45 -47.85 -28.53 7.88
N LYS A 46 -48.72 -28.03 8.78
CA LYS A 46 -48.28 -27.52 10.09
C LYS A 46 -47.73 -28.60 11.04
N SER A 47 -48.13 -29.86 10.88
CA SER A 47 -47.89 -30.96 11.83
C SER A 47 -46.71 -31.87 11.45
N TYR A 48 -45.99 -31.57 10.37
CA TYR A 48 -44.94 -32.46 9.86
C TYR A 48 -43.58 -32.20 10.53
N PHE A 49 -42.87 -31.15 10.10
CA PHE A 49 -41.65 -30.66 10.73
C PHE A 49 -41.71 -29.13 10.80
N ASP A 50 -41.03 -28.53 11.77
CA ASP A 50 -40.98 -27.06 11.85
C ASP A 50 -39.97 -26.50 10.84
N VAL A 51 -40.49 -25.86 9.79
CA VAL A 51 -39.70 -25.17 8.76
C VAL A 51 -38.82 -24.05 9.33
N ASN A 52 -39.05 -23.60 10.57
CA ASN A 52 -38.21 -22.58 11.22
C ASN A 52 -36.92 -23.13 11.82
N HIS A 53 -36.73 -24.44 11.91
CA HIS A 53 -35.41 -24.98 12.25
C HIS A 53 -34.47 -24.84 11.07
N THR A 54 -33.31 -24.21 11.28
CA THR A 54 -32.33 -23.87 10.22
C THR A 54 -31.98 -25.04 9.30
N GLN A 55 -31.86 -26.26 9.83
CA GLN A 55 -31.61 -27.47 9.04
C GLN A 55 -32.70 -27.80 8.01
N TYR A 56 -33.93 -27.35 8.25
CA TYR A 56 -35.08 -27.50 7.36
C TYR A 56 -35.37 -26.22 6.58
N THR A 57 -35.16 -25.05 7.19
CA THR A 57 -35.37 -23.74 6.55
C THR A 57 -34.52 -23.59 5.30
N GLN A 58 -33.24 -23.94 5.39
CA GLN A 58 -32.31 -23.71 4.29
C GLN A 58 -32.64 -24.56 3.05
N PRO A 59 -32.81 -25.89 3.16
CA PRO A 59 -33.27 -26.69 2.03
C PRO A 59 -34.61 -26.26 1.46
N ALA A 60 -35.57 -25.90 2.32
CA ALA A 60 -36.90 -25.48 1.88
C ALA A 60 -36.85 -24.20 1.03
N LEU A 61 -36.10 -23.19 1.48
CA LEU A 61 -35.91 -21.97 0.72
C LEU A 61 -35.12 -22.20 -0.57
N TYR A 62 -34.07 -23.02 -0.55
CA TYR A 62 -33.33 -23.33 -1.77
C TYR A 62 -34.23 -23.98 -2.83
N VAL A 63 -35.04 -24.98 -2.44
CA VAL A 63 -35.96 -25.64 -3.38
C VAL A 63 -36.98 -24.65 -3.92
N VAL A 64 -37.67 -23.89 -3.06
CA VAL A 64 -38.69 -22.94 -3.52
C VAL A 64 -38.10 -21.87 -4.43
N ASN A 65 -36.96 -21.28 -4.06
CA ASN A 65 -36.26 -20.29 -4.89
C ASN A 65 -35.85 -20.88 -6.26
N ALA A 66 -35.33 -22.11 -6.28
CA ALA A 66 -34.94 -22.78 -7.52
C ALA A 66 -36.14 -23.06 -8.42
N LEU A 67 -37.26 -23.55 -7.87
CA LEU A 67 -38.48 -23.78 -8.64
C LEU A 67 -39.10 -22.47 -9.14
N SER A 68 -39.07 -21.41 -8.33
CA SER A 68 -39.50 -20.06 -8.75
C SER A 68 -38.66 -19.52 -9.90
N TYR A 69 -37.34 -19.75 -9.88
CA TYR A 69 -36.45 -19.39 -10.99
C TYR A 69 -36.75 -20.17 -12.26
N LEU A 70 -36.91 -21.49 -12.16
CA LEU A 70 -37.23 -22.32 -13.33
C LEU A 70 -38.56 -21.91 -13.97
N LYS A 71 -39.58 -21.63 -13.15
CA LYS A 71 -40.86 -21.10 -13.63
C LYS A 71 -40.71 -19.77 -14.33
N LYS A 72 -39.95 -18.84 -13.73
CA LYS A 72 -39.68 -17.53 -14.33
C LYS A 72 -38.97 -17.69 -15.68
N LEU A 73 -37.96 -18.54 -15.76
CA LEU A 73 -37.22 -18.82 -16.98
C LEU A 73 -38.10 -19.45 -18.07
N GLU A 74 -39.04 -20.34 -17.70
CA GLU A 74 -40.03 -20.90 -18.63
C GLU A 74 -41.04 -19.86 -19.11
N GLU A 75 -41.46 -18.94 -18.24
CA GLU A 75 -42.43 -17.89 -18.57
C GLU A 75 -41.84 -16.77 -19.43
N THR A 76 -40.57 -16.40 -19.22
CA THR A 76 -39.93 -15.28 -19.94
C THR A 76 -39.02 -15.73 -21.07
N GLY A 77 -38.40 -16.90 -20.98
CA GLY A 77 -37.34 -17.35 -21.89
C GLY A 77 -36.01 -16.60 -21.75
N GLU A 78 -35.90 -15.67 -20.79
CA GLU A 78 -34.77 -14.76 -20.64
C GLU A 78 -33.96 -15.05 -19.37
N LYS A 79 -32.63 -15.01 -19.50
CA LYS A 79 -31.70 -15.07 -18.36
C LYS A 79 -31.40 -13.65 -17.86
N PRO A 80 -31.14 -13.45 -16.55
CA PRO A 80 -30.76 -12.14 -16.05
C PRO A 80 -29.33 -11.78 -16.49
N ASP A 81 -29.02 -10.47 -16.48
CA ASP A 81 -27.67 -9.97 -16.71
C ASP A 81 -26.74 -10.25 -15.52
N PHE A 82 -27.31 -10.27 -14.31
CA PHE A 82 -26.61 -10.54 -13.05
C PHE A 82 -27.50 -11.34 -12.11
N ALA A 83 -26.90 -12.05 -11.16
CA ALA A 83 -27.63 -12.55 -9.99
C ALA A 83 -26.93 -12.22 -8.67
N ALA A 84 -27.71 -12.08 -7.61
CA ALA A 84 -27.20 -11.99 -6.25
C ALA A 84 -28.14 -12.76 -5.32
N GLY A 85 -27.64 -13.21 -4.18
CA GLY A 85 -28.50 -13.86 -3.21
C GLY A 85 -28.11 -13.48 -1.80
N HIS A 86 -29.08 -13.31 -0.92
CA HIS A 86 -28.82 -12.91 0.46
C HIS A 86 -28.57 -14.15 1.31
N SER A 87 -27.35 -14.28 1.85
CA SER A 87 -26.91 -15.46 2.60
C SER A 87 -27.20 -16.74 1.83
N LEU A 88 -28.11 -17.60 2.32
CA LEU A 88 -28.55 -18.80 1.64
C LEU A 88 -28.92 -18.60 0.16
N GLY A 89 -29.55 -17.47 -0.19
CA GLY A 89 -29.98 -17.21 -1.55
C GLY A 89 -28.82 -17.20 -2.55
N GLU A 90 -27.58 -17.01 -2.10
CA GLU A 90 -26.38 -17.05 -2.95
C GLU A 90 -26.22 -18.40 -3.66
N TYR A 91 -26.67 -19.51 -3.04
CA TYR A 91 -26.70 -20.83 -3.66
C TYR A 91 -27.69 -20.90 -4.82
N ASN A 92 -28.81 -20.18 -4.74
CA ASN A 92 -29.77 -20.08 -5.84
C ASN A 92 -29.25 -19.19 -6.97
N ALA A 93 -28.52 -18.13 -6.65
CA ALA A 93 -27.86 -17.29 -7.65
C ALA A 93 -26.80 -18.09 -8.44
N LEU A 94 -26.00 -18.91 -7.76
CA LEU A 94 -25.04 -19.83 -8.39
C LEU A 94 -25.74 -20.93 -9.21
N PHE A 95 -26.85 -21.49 -8.72
CA PHE A 95 -27.67 -22.43 -9.49
C PHE A 95 -28.21 -21.79 -10.77
N ALA A 96 -28.78 -20.58 -10.68
CA ALA A 96 -29.32 -19.86 -11.83
C ALA A 96 -28.23 -19.54 -12.87
N ALA A 97 -27.02 -19.23 -12.42
CA ALA A 97 -25.86 -19.02 -13.29
C ALA A 97 -25.29 -20.32 -13.88
N GLY A 98 -25.76 -21.49 -13.45
CA GLY A 98 -25.33 -22.78 -13.98
C GLY A 98 -24.10 -23.39 -13.29
N ALA A 99 -23.72 -22.89 -12.11
CA ALA A 99 -22.56 -23.41 -11.38
C ALA A 99 -22.69 -24.90 -11.04
N PHE A 100 -23.92 -25.36 -10.79
CA PHE A 100 -24.25 -26.75 -10.47
C PHE A 100 -25.72 -27.04 -10.78
N ASP A 101 -26.07 -28.33 -10.86
CA ASP A 101 -27.46 -28.77 -11.02
C ASP A 101 -28.27 -28.65 -9.71
N PHE A 102 -29.60 -28.79 -9.82
CA PHE A 102 -30.53 -28.66 -8.70
C PHE A 102 -30.18 -29.61 -7.53
N GLY A 103 -29.89 -30.87 -7.85
CA GLY A 103 -29.60 -31.90 -6.85
C GLY A 103 -28.30 -31.63 -6.10
N THR A 104 -27.27 -31.16 -6.79
CA THR A 104 -25.97 -30.77 -6.19
C THR A 104 -26.14 -29.57 -5.28
N GLY A 105 -26.81 -28.52 -5.74
CA GLY A 105 -27.09 -27.37 -4.91
C GLY A 105 -27.90 -27.72 -3.66
N LEU A 106 -28.89 -28.61 -3.78
CA LEU A 106 -29.66 -29.07 -2.63
C LEU A 106 -28.81 -29.87 -1.64
N LYS A 107 -27.87 -30.72 -2.11
CA LYS A 107 -26.94 -31.44 -1.22
C LYS A 107 -26.04 -30.48 -0.45
N LEU A 108 -25.50 -29.47 -1.13
CA LEU A 108 -24.70 -28.41 -0.50
C LEU A 108 -25.50 -27.67 0.56
N VAL A 109 -26.71 -27.21 0.21
CA VAL A 109 -27.57 -26.48 1.14
C VAL A 109 -28.04 -27.35 2.31
N LYS A 110 -28.36 -28.63 2.08
CA LYS A 110 -28.66 -29.60 3.14
C LYS A 110 -27.51 -29.68 4.13
N LYS A 111 -26.27 -29.82 3.63
CA LYS A 111 -25.09 -29.89 4.49
C LYS A 111 -24.85 -28.58 5.24
N ARG A 112 -24.99 -27.43 4.58
CA ARG A 112 -24.88 -26.12 5.21
C ARG A 112 -25.91 -25.93 6.32
N GLY A 113 -27.18 -26.25 6.06
CA GLY A 113 -28.28 -26.15 7.02
C GLY A 113 -28.07 -27.07 8.22
N GLU A 114 -27.59 -28.29 8.00
CA GLU A 114 -27.20 -29.22 9.06
C GLU A 114 -26.10 -28.62 9.94
N LEU A 115 -24.97 -28.21 9.34
CA LEU A 115 -23.81 -27.71 10.07
C LEU A 115 -24.12 -26.42 10.84
N MET A 116 -24.84 -25.48 10.23
CA MET A 116 -25.26 -24.25 10.90
C MET A 116 -26.30 -24.54 11.99
N GLY A 117 -27.22 -25.47 11.75
CA GLY A 117 -28.25 -25.87 12.72
C GLY A 117 -27.71 -26.55 13.97
N ARG A 118 -26.53 -27.19 13.90
CA ARG A 118 -25.84 -27.78 15.06
C ARG A 118 -25.33 -26.74 16.05
N ILE A 119 -25.08 -25.50 15.60
CA ILE A 119 -24.56 -24.46 16.47
C ILE A 119 -25.68 -23.87 17.31
N THR A 120 -25.57 -24.10 18.62
CA THR A 120 -26.54 -23.63 19.64
C THR A 120 -25.90 -22.63 20.60
N GLY A 121 -26.71 -21.86 21.33
CA GLY A 121 -26.23 -20.93 22.36
C GLY A 121 -25.76 -19.57 21.82
N GLY A 122 -25.86 -19.37 20.50
CA GLY A 122 -25.68 -18.08 19.85
C GLY A 122 -27.00 -17.32 19.69
N GLY A 123 -26.90 -16.09 19.20
CA GLY A 123 -28.03 -15.27 18.80
C GLY A 123 -27.61 -14.21 17.78
N MET A 124 -28.60 -13.58 17.16
CA MET A 124 -28.40 -12.47 16.23
C MET A 124 -29.42 -11.37 16.54
N ALA A 125 -29.09 -10.12 16.25
CA ALA A 125 -30.01 -9.00 16.38
C ALA A 125 -29.78 -7.96 15.29
N ALA A 126 -30.86 -7.37 14.78
CA ALA A 126 -30.79 -6.22 13.89
C ALA A 126 -30.75 -4.92 14.70
N VAL A 127 -29.76 -4.08 14.42
CA VAL A 127 -29.61 -2.71 14.93
C VAL A 127 -30.03 -1.77 13.80
N ILE A 128 -31.13 -1.05 14.01
CA ILE A 128 -31.70 -0.12 13.03
C ILE A 128 -31.43 1.31 13.49
N GLY A 129 -30.92 2.15 12.59
CA GLY A 129 -30.69 3.57 12.81
C GLY A 129 -29.23 3.99 12.66
N LEU A 130 -28.31 3.07 13.00
CA LEU A 130 -26.86 3.25 12.94
C LEU A 130 -26.24 2.59 11.71
N ASP A 131 -25.14 3.18 11.23
CA ASP A 131 -24.26 2.55 10.25
C ASP A 131 -23.28 1.55 10.89
N LYS A 132 -22.47 0.87 10.07
CA LYS A 132 -21.57 -0.18 10.55
C LYS A 132 -20.44 0.36 11.42
N GLU A 133 -19.91 1.54 11.11
CA GLU A 133 -18.85 2.18 11.87
C GLU A 133 -19.35 2.58 13.26
N GLN A 134 -20.58 3.11 13.33
CA GLN A 134 -21.24 3.45 14.59
C GLN A 134 -21.55 2.20 15.42
N VAL A 135 -22.08 1.12 14.80
CA VAL A 135 -22.30 -0.15 15.51
C VAL A 135 -20.99 -0.72 16.04
N ALA A 136 -19.91 -0.71 15.25
CA ALA A 136 -18.60 -1.16 15.68
C ALA A 136 -18.05 -0.33 16.85
N ALA A 137 -18.20 1.00 16.80
CA ALA A 137 -17.78 1.89 17.88
C ALA A 137 -18.51 1.59 19.19
N VAL A 138 -19.83 1.36 19.14
CA VAL A 138 -20.62 0.98 20.32
C VAL A 138 -20.18 -0.36 20.90
N LEU A 139 -19.93 -1.36 20.05
CA LEU A 139 -19.44 -2.66 20.52
C LEU A 139 -18.06 -2.54 21.20
N GLU A 140 -17.18 -1.69 20.68
CA GLU A 140 -15.86 -1.44 21.23
C GLU A 140 -15.93 -0.67 22.56
N GLU A 141 -16.67 0.43 22.61
CA GLU A 141 -16.85 1.29 23.80
C GLU A 141 -17.42 0.51 24.98
N HIS A 142 -18.33 -0.43 24.72
CA HIS A 142 -18.97 -1.25 25.75
C HIS A 142 -18.31 -2.62 25.96
N HIS A 143 -17.12 -2.85 25.40
CA HIS A 143 -16.32 -4.07 25.55
C HIS A 143 -17.04 -5.36 25.13
N LEU A 144 -17.87 -5.30 24.10
CA LEU A 144 -18.65 -6.40 23.54
C LEU A 144 -17.89 -7.13 22.41
N HIS A 145 -16.59 -7.37 22.58
CA HIS A 145 -15.68 -7.91 21.55
C HIS A 145 -15.97 -9.36 21.11
N THR A 146 -16.94 -10.03 21.77
CA THR A 146 -17.41 -11.38 21.43
C THR A 146 -18.55 -11.37 20.41
N ILE A 147 -18.97 -10.20 19.95
CA ILE A 147 -20.01 -9.97 18.95
C ILE A 147 -19.37 -9.55 17.63
N ASP A 148 -19.77 -10.20 16.54
CA ASP A 148 -19.35 -9.89 15.17
C ASP A 148 -20.50 -9.26 14.38
N VAL A 149 -20.17 -8.43 13.38
CA VAL A 149 -21.14 -7.93 12.39
C VAL A 149 -21.42 -9.04 11.37
N ALA A 150 -22.64 -9.55 11.37
CA ALA A 150 -23.10 -10.64 10.52
C ALA A 150 -23.63 -10.16 9.16
N ASN A 151 -24.38 -9.06 9.11
CA ASN A 151 -24.92 -8.53 7.86
C ASN A 151 -24.93 -7.00 7.82
N GLU A 152 -24.58 -6.45 6.66
CA GLU A 152 -24.76 -5.03 6.32
C GLU A 152 -25.99 -4.92 5.38
N ASN A 153 -27.20 -5.00 5.93
CA ASN A 153 -28.43 -5.17 5.15
C ASN A 153 -28.92 -3.89 4.46
N THR A 154 -28.78 -2.74 5.10
CA THR A 154 -28.91 -1.40 4.49
C THR A 154 -27.89 -0.48 5.15
N PRO A 155 -27.67 0.76 4.65
CA PRO A 155 -26.75 1.71 5.30
C PRO A 155 -27.05 1.96 6.78
N ARG A 156 -28.29 1.74 7.22
CA ARG A 156 -28.75 1.94 8.61
C ARG A 156 -29.42 0.71 9.22
N GLN A 157 -29.16 -0.48 8.70
CA GLN A 157 -29.63 -1.73 9.29
C GLN A 157 -28.49 -2.75 9.28
N ILE A 158 -27.86 -2.90 10.43
CA ILE A 158 -26.74 -3.80 10.66
C ILE A 158 -27.20 -4.97 11.52
N VAL A 159 -26.83 -6.19 11.16
CA VAL A 159 -27.11 -7.37 11.99
C VAL A 159 -25.84 -7.77 12.71
N ILE A 160 -25.93 -7.90 14.02
CA ILE A 160 -24.86 -8.39 14.88
C ILE A 160 -25.14 -9.83 15.31
N SER A 161 -24.09 -10.58 15.61
CA SER A 161 -24.18 -11.99 16.01
C SER A 161 -23.14 -12.35 17.05
N GLY A 162 -23.50 -13.20 18.00
CA GLY A 162 -22.60 -13.57 19.09
C GLY A 162 -23.23 -14.56 20.04
N GLN A 163 -22.62 -14.77 21.21
CA GLN A 163 -23.25 -15.57 22.27
C GLN A 163 -24.55 -14.90 22.70
N LYS A 164 -25.59 -15.71 22.97
CA LYS A 164 -26.93 -15.19 23.30
C LYS A 164 -26.91 -14.14 24.41
N LYS A 165 -26.19 -14.42 25.50
CA LYS A 165 -26.00 -13.52 26.64
C LYS A 165 -25.37 -12.17 26.25
N ASP A 166 -24.50 -12.15 25.25
CA ASP A 166 -23.79 -10.95 24.84
C ASP A 166 -24.68 -10.12 23.90
N ILE A 167 -25.48 -10.77 23.06
CA ILE A 167 -26.54 -10.12 22.27
C ILE A 167 -27.61 -9.48 23.18
N GLU A 168 -28.00 -10.15 24.26
CA GLU A 168 -28.93 -9.59 25.25
C GLU A 168 -28.34 -8.35 25.95
N LYS A 169 -27.05 -8.39 26.33
CA LYS A 169 -26.35 -7.21 26.87
C LYS A 169 -26.24 -6.09 25.85
N ALA A 170 -25.93 -6.43 24.60
CA ALA A 170 -25.86 -5.45 23.51
C ALA A 170 -27.21 -4.76 23.32
N GLY A 171 -28.33 -5.49 23.45
CA GLY A 171 -29.67 -4.91 23.40
C GLY A 171 -29.85 -3.79 24.44
N ALA A 172 -29.52 -4.07 25.70
CA ALA A 172 -29.61 -3.06 26.76
C ALA A 172 -28.73 -1.83 26.52
N VAL A 173 -27.60 -1.98 25.82
CA VAL A 173 -26.73 -0.86 25.42
C VAL A 173 -27.35 -0.09 24.25
N PHE A 174 -27.66 -0.75 23.14
CA PHE A 174 -28.16 -0.10 21.93
C PHE A 174 -29.50 0.60 22.16
N GLU A 175 -30.37 0.08 23.03
CA GLU A 175 -31.64 0.73 23.38
C GLU A 175 -31.45 2.08 24.13
N THR A 176 -30.27 2.35 24.69
CA THR A 176 -29.96 3.64 25.36
C THR A 176 -29.41 4.70 24.41
N ILE A 177 -29.07 4.33 23.17
CA ILE A 177 -28.43 5.21 22.21
C ILE A 177 -29.49 5.96 21.40
N GLN A 178 -29.45 7.29 21.42
CA GLN A 178 -30.47 8.16 20.81
C GLN A 178 -30.71 7.89 19.32
N ASP A 179 -29.66 7.57 18.56
CA ASP A 179 -29.75 7.35 17.11
C ASP A 179 -30.20 5.93 16.72
N VAL A 180 -30.31 5.01 17.69
CA VAL A 180 -30.89 3.68 17.48
C VAL A 180 -32.40 3.79 17.45
N LYS A 181 -33.00 3.45 16.31
CA LYS A 181 -34.46 3.42 16.13
C LYS A 181 -35.08 2.14 16.67
N LEU A 182 -34.40 1.00 16.50
CA LEU A 182 -34.89 -0.30 16.94
C LEU A 182 -33.72 -1.28 17.10
N PHE A 183 -33.71 -1.99 18.22
CA PHE A 183 -32.94 -3.22 18.40
C PHE A 183 -33.90 -4.41 18.32
N HIS A 184 -33.68 -5.34 17.39
CA HIS A 184 -34.59 -6.46 17.15
C HIS A 184 -33.86 -7.80 17.16
N PRO A 185 -34.00 -8.60 18.24
CA PRO A 185 -33.50 -9.97 18.27
C PRO A 185 -34.13 -10.83 17.16
N LEU A 186 -33.29 -11.55 16.42
CA LEU A 186 -33.73 -12.43 15.33
C LEU A 186 -34.02 -13.83 15.87
N ASN A 187 -35.07 -14.47 15.33
CA ASN A 187 -35.46 -15.83 15.72
C ASN A 187 -34.55 -16.88 15.07
N VAL A 188 -33.33 -16.99 15.57
CA VAL A 188 -32.30 -17.96 15.15
C VAL A 188 -31.58 -18.54 16.37
N SER A 189 -31.12 -19.78 16.26
CA SER A 189 -30.48 -20.52 17.37
C SER A 189 -28.96 -20.37 17.44
N GLY A 190 -28.34 -19.83 16.39
CA GLY A 190 -26.89 -19.74 16.23
C GLY A 190 -26.42 -18.33 15.84
N ALA A 191 -25.15 -18.06 16.10
CA ALA A 191 -24.47 -16.82 15.72
C ALA A 191 -23.93 -16.92 14.28
N PHE A 192 -24.81 -16.87 13.29
CA PHE A 192 -24.41 -17.07 11.89
C PHE A 192 -23.57 -15.91 11.34
N HIS A 193 -22.75 -16.16 10.32
CA HIS A 193 -21.87 -15.16 9.69
C HIS A 193 -20.86 -14.53 10.67
N SER A 194 -20.29 -15.37 11.54
CA SER A 194 -19.39 -14.93 12.62
C SER A 194 -18.27 -15.94 12.85
N ARG A 195 -17.34 -15.60 13.75
CA ARG A 195 -16.29 -16.51 14.23
C ARG A 195 -16.83 -17.83 14.79
N TYR A 196 -18.06 -17.85 15.29
CA TYR A 196 -18.69 -19.06 15.85
C TYR A 196 -19.05 -20.10 14.77
N MET A 197 -18.97 -19.72 13.49
CA MET A 197 -19.17 -20.63 12.36
C MET A 197 -17.87 -21.25 11.83
N ASN A 198 -16.71 -20.99 12.47
CA ASN A 198 -15.42 -21.47 11.97
C ASN A 198 -15.35 -23.00 11.82
N GLU A 199 -15.83 -23.74 12.81
CA GLU A 199 -15.83 -25.22 12.76
C GLU A 199 -16.75 -25.73 11.66
N ALA A 200 -17.99 -25.23 11.61
CA ALA A 200 -18.95 -25.53 10.56
C ALA A 200 -18.40 -25.19 9.15
N LYS A 201 -17.69 -24.08 8.99
CA LYS A 201 -17.01 -23.71 7.75
C LYS A 201 -15.96 -24.76 7.34
N GLN A 202 -15.15 -25.26 8.27
CA GLN A 202 -14.10 -26.24 7.92
C GLN A 202 -14.70 -27.58 7.48
N GLU A 203 -15.73 -28.06 8.19
CA GLU A 203 -16.49 -29.25 7.77
C GLU A 203 -17.13 -29.04 6.39
N PHE A 204 -17.74 -27.87 6.16
CA PHE A 204 -18.36 -27.56 4.89
C PHE A 204 -17.34 -27.45 3.75
N LYS A 205 -16.17 -26.86 4.01
CA LYS A 205 -15.07 -26.76 3.06
C LYS A 205 -14.62 -28.14 2.58
N GLN A 206 -14.49 -29.11 3.48
CA GLN A 206 -14.14 -30.47 3.09
C GLN A 206 -15.24 -31.12 2.23
N PHE A 207 -16.50 -30.85 2.55
CA PHE A 207 -17.63 -31.39 1.80
C PHE A 207 -17.75 -30.81 0.39
N ILE A 208 -17.64 -29.48 0.24
CA ILE A 208 -17.80 -28.80 -1.05
C ILE A 208 -16.71 -29.19 -2.07
N GLU A 209 -15.52 -29.60 -1.60
CA GLU A 209 -14.45 -30.02 -2.50
C GLU A 209 -14.80 -31.27 -3.31
N THR A 210 -15.73 -32.10 -2.81
CA THR A 210 -16.18 -33.31 -3.49
C THR A 210 -17.08 -33.04 -4.71
N PHE A 211 -17.45 -31.78 -4.95
CA PHE A 211 -18.32 -31.37 -6.05
C PHE A 211 -17.54 -30.63 -7.14
N HIS A 212 -18.01 -30.74 -8.38
CA HIS A 212 -17.54 -29.94 -9.50
C HIS A 212 -18.48 -28.75 -9.74
N PHE A 213 -17.91 -27.60 -10.09
CA PHE A 213 -18.65 -26.38 -10.39
C PHE A 213 -18.33 -25.95 -11.82
N ALA A 214 -19.37 -25.81 -12.63
CA ALA A 214 -19.24 -25.34 -14.00
C ALA A 214 -19.01 -23.81 -14.05
N PRO A 215 -18.46 -23.29 -15.17
CA PRO A 215 -18.37 -21.85 -15.39
C PRO A 215 -19.73 -21.14 -15.30
N LEU A 216 -19.76 -19.98 -14.64
CA LEU A 216 -20.97 -19.18 -14.51
C LEU A 216 -21.37 -18.55 -15.86
N SER A 217 -22.60 -18.76 -16.29
CA SER A 217 -23.14 -18.21 -17.54
C SER A 217 -23.48 -16.71 -17.49
N PHE A 218 -23.55 -16.14 -16.29
CA PHE A 218 -23.62 -14.71 -16.04
C PHE A 218 -23.03 -14.39 -14.65
N PRO A 219 -22.61 -13.14 -14.37
CA PRO A 219 -21.97 -12.79 -13.10
C PRO A 219 -22.90 -12.96 -11.89
N VAL A 220 -22.38 -13.61 -10.84
CA VAL A 220 -23.04 -13.73 -9.53
C VAL A 220 -22.29 -12.89 -8.51
N ILE A 221 -22.96 -12.02 -7.77
CA ILE A 221 -22.32 -11.15 -6.76
C ILE A 221 -22.14 -11.90 -5.45
N SER A 222 -20.90 -11.94 -4.96
CA SER A 222 -20.55 -12.63 -3.73
C SER A 222 -20.91 -11.85 -2.47
N ASN A 223 -21.39 -12.53 -1.44
CA ASN A 223 -21.72 -11.92 -0.14
C ASN A 223 -20.47 -11.46 0.64
N VAL A 224 -19.34 -12.14 0.44
CA VAL A 224 -18.08 -11.88 1.15
C VAL A 224 -17.38 -10.63 0.60
N TYR A 225 -17.29 -10.51 -0.73
CA TYR A 225 -16.52 -9.45 -1.38
C TYR A 225 -17.39 -8.32 -1.96
N ALA A 226 -18.71 -8.52 -2.09
CA ALA A 226 -19.63 -7.61 -2.77
C ALA A 226 -19.28 -7.36 -4.25
N GLU A 227 -18.64 -8.34 -4.88
CA GLU A 227 -18.17 -8.34 -6.27
C GLU A 227 -18.47 -9.70 -6.94
N PRO A 228 -18.45 -9.80 -8.29
CA PRO A 228 -18.65 -11.04 -9.01
C PRO A 228 -17.75 -12.19 -8.53
N TYR A 229 -18.30 -13.40 -8.48
CA TYR A 229 -17.53 -14.61 -8.24
C TYR A 229 -16.40 -14.77 -9.27
N GLN A 230 -15.22 -15.14 -8.78
CA GLN A 230 -14.11 -15.63 -9.58
C GLN A 230 -14.19 -17.16 -9.63
N GLN A 231 -14.09 -17.75 -10.82
CA GLN A 231 -14.30 -19.18 -11.03
C GLN A 231 -13.34 -20.02 -10.18
N GLU A 232 -12.07 -19.61 -10.11
CA GLU A 232 -10.97 -20.30 -9.44
C GLU A 232 -11.14 -20.33 -7.91
N ARG A 233 -11.92 -19.38 -7.37
CA ARG A 233 -12.12 -19.20 -5.92
C ARG A 233 -13.56 -19.46 -5.48
N LEU A 234 -14.40 -20.00 -6.35
CA LEU A 234 -15.84 -20.16 -6.11
C LEU A 234 -16.10 -20.99 -4.84
N LYS A 235 -15.52 -22.20 -4.74
CA LYS A 235 -15.69 -23.08 -3.58
C LYS A 235 -15.16 -22.47 -2.28
N GLU A 236 -13.99 -21.83 -2.36
CA GLU A 236 -13.36 -21.16 -1.21
C GLU A 236 -14.26 -20.03 -0.69
N THR A 237 -14.73 -19.17 -1.60
CA THR A 237 -15.59 -18.02 -1.29
C THR A 237 -16.93 -18.48 -0.71
N LEU A 238 -17.55 -19.50 -1.31
CA LEU A 238 -18.82 -20.05 -0.83
C LEU A 238 -18.70 -20.73 0.53
N SER A 239 -17.55 -21.35 0.84
CA SER A 239 -17.25 -21.87 2.19
C SER A 239 -17.02 -20.74 3.19
N GLN A 240 -16.25 -19.72 2.79
CA GLN A 240 -15.96 -18.55 3.62
C GLN A 240 -17.23 -17.74 3.96
N GLN A 241 -18.25 -17.77 3.09
CA GLN A 241 -19.54 -17.14 3.34
C GLN A 241 -20.14 -17.47 4.72
N MET A 242 -19.96 -18.71 5.21
CA MET A 242 -20.57 -19.16 6.48
C MET A 242 -20.09 -18.38 7.70
N ASN A 243 -18.84 -17.89 7.70
CA ASN A 243 -18.22 -17.21 8.84
C ASN A 243 -17.89 -15.74 8.59
N SER A 244 -18.30 -15.21 7.43
CA SER A 244 -18.00 -13.84 7.00
C SER A 244 -19.27 -12.99 6.90
N THR A 245 -19.11 -11.68 7.10
CA THR A 245 -20.20 -10.70 6.98
C THR A 245 -20.85 -10.75 5.60
N VAL A 246 -22.18 -10.73 5.56
CA VAL A 246 -22.97 -10.56 4.33
C VAL A 246 -23.01 -9.07 3.97
N ARG A 247 -22.19 -8.67 3.00
CA ARG A 247 -22.06 -7.28 2.54
C ARG A 247 -23.14 -6.91 1.52
N TRP A 248 -24.40 -7.03 1.93
CA TRP A 248 -25.55 -6.84 1.04
C TRP A 248 -25.66 -5.41 0.49
N THR A 249 -25.46 -4.40 1.35
CA THR A 249 -25.48 -2.98 0.96
C THR A 249 -24.48 -2.72 -0.17
N ASP A 250 -23.23 -3.14 0.00
CA ASP A 250 -22.20 -2.96 -1.02
C ASP A 250 -22.46 -3.81 -2.28
N SER A 251 -23.05 -5.00 -2.16
CA SER A 251 -23.41 -5.85 -3.31
C SER A 251 -24.42 -5.15 -4.22
N ILE A 252 -25.42 -4.49 -3.64
CA ILE A 252 -26.42 -3.72 -4.38
C ILE A 252 -25.81 -2.43 -4.94
N ARG A 253 -24.96 -1.73 -4.18
CA ARG A 253 -24.28 -0.53 -4.67
C ARG A 253 -23.32 -0.83 -5.82
N TYR A 254 -22.63 -1.98 -5.80
CA TYR A 254 -21.83 -2.48 -6.92
C TYR A 254 -22.69 -2.61 -8.17
N LEU A 255 -23.85 -3.26 -8.06
CA LEU A 255 -24.77 -3.46 -9.18
C LEU A 255 -25.32 -2.13 -9.70
N MET A 256 -25.72 -1.21 -8.80
CA MET A 256 -26.12 0.16 -9.17
C MET A 256 -25.01 0.90 -9.94
N GLY A 257 -23.74 0.60 -9.65
CA GLY A 257 -22.58 1.18 -10.32
C GLY A 257 -22.32 0.67 -11.74
N ARG A 258 -23.04 -0.38 -12.19
CA ARG A 258 -22.90 -0.94 -13.54
C ARG A 258 -23.83 -0.29 -14.56
N GLY A 259 -24.79 0.52 -14.13
CA GLY A 259 -25.73 1.22 -15.00
C GLY A 259 -27.17 1.09 -14.52
N ALA A 260 -28.14 1.34 -15.40
CA ALA A 260 -29.56 1.23 -15.08
C ALA A 260 -29.93 -0.24 -14.76
N MET A 261 -30.23 -0.50 -13.48
CA MET A 261 -30.52 -1.82 -12.92
C MET A 261 -31.96 -1.96 -12.42
N GLU A 262 -32.65 -2.93 -12.99
CA GLU A 262 -33.91 -3.47 -12.48
C GLU A 262 -33.61 -4.72 -11.64
N PHE A 263 -34.20 -4.78 -10.44
CA PHE A 263 -33.99 -5.90 -9.51
C PHE A 263 -35.30 -6.66 -9.36
N GLU A 264 -35.26 -7.97 -9.63
CA GLU A 264 -36.41 -8.85 -9.45
C GLU A 264 -36.11 -9.88 -8.37
N GLU A 265 -36.91 -9.87 -7.29
CA GLU A 265 -36.80 -10.86 -6.23
C GLU A 265 -37.49 -12.16 -6.68
N VAL A 266 -36.70 -13.25 -6.77
CA VAL A 266 -37.15 -14.56 -7.22
C VAL A 266 -37.18 -15.51 -6.03
N GLY A 267 -38.39 -15.84 -5.57
CA GLY A 267 -38.62 -16.68 -4.40
C GLY A 267 -39.79 -16.19 -3.56
N PRO A 268 -39.97 -16.72 -2.33
CA PRO A 268 -41.05 -16.31 -1.45
C PRO A 268 -40.75 -14.97 -0.78
N GLY A 269 -41.79 -14.16 -0.56
CA GLY A 269 -41.70 -12.89 0.16
C GLY A 269 -41.31 -11.69 -0.71
N LYS A 270 -41.01 -10.57 -0.05
CA LYS A 270 -40.57 -9.30 -0.67
C LYS A 270 -39.48 -8.59 0.17
N VAL A 271 -38.72 -9.37 0.93
CA VAL A 271 -37.76 -8.83 1.91
C VAL A 271 -36.63 -8.10 1.18
N LEU A 272 -36.06 -8.71 0.14
CA LEU A 272 -34.96 -8.11 -0.59
C LEU A 272 -35.40 -6.87 -1.38
N THR A 273 -36.61 -6.90 -1.94
CA THR A 273 -37.23 -5.74 -2.58
C THR A 273 -37.22 -4.54 -1.63
N GLY A 274 -37.68 -4.74 -0.39
CA GLY A 274 -37.67 -3.70 0.64
C GLY A 274 -36.26 -3.21 1.01
N LEU A 275 -35.29 -4.12 1.17
CA LEU A 275 -33.89 -3.75 1.45
C LEU A 275 -33.26 -2.96 0.30
N ILE A 276 -33.45 -3.41 -0.94
CA ILE A 276 -32.92 -2.76 -2.14
C ILE A 276 -33.52 -1.38 -2.33
N THR A 277 -34.83 -1.21 -2.12
CA THR A 277 -35.46 0.13 -2.18
C THR A 277 -34.83 1.08 -1.17
N ARG A 278 -34.56 0.62 0.07
CA ARG A 278 -33.86 1.45 1.06
C ARG A 278 -32.44 1.77 0.63
N ILE A 279 -31.66 0.78 0.17
CA ILE A 279 -30.29 1.01 -0.30
C ILE A 279 -30.27 2.02 -1.45
N LYS A 280 -31.17 1.88 -2.44
CA LYS A 280 -31.28 2.83 -3.57
C LYS A 280 -31.60 4.26 -3.11
N ASN A 281 -32.29 4.42 -1.98
CA ASN A 281 -32.66 5.73 -1.43
C ASN A 281 -31.60 6.29 -0.45
N GLU A 282 -30.81 5.43 0.18
CA GLU A 282 -29.92 5.78 1.29
C GLU A 282 -28.42 5.70 0.94
N ALA A 283 -28.06 5.17 -0.23
CA ALA A 283 -26.67 5.00 -0.65
C ALA A 283 -26.43 5.26 -2.14
N GLU A 284 -25.22 5.73 -2.44
CA GLU A 284 -24.76 5.97 -3.81
C GLU A 284 -24.15 4.70 -4.44
N PRO A 285 -24.24 4.56 -5.78
CA PRO A 285 -23.56 3.50 -6.53
C PRO A 285 -22.05 3.43 -6.25
N LEU A 286 -21.45 2.23 -6.30
CA LEU A 286 -20.00 2.05 -6.29
C LEU A 286 -19.46 2.09 -7.73
N THR A 287 -18.84 3.19 -8.13
CA THR A 287 -18.24 3.34 -9.47
C THR A 287 -16.80 2.81 -9.49
N HIS A 288 -16.62 1.52 -9.80
CA HIS A 288 -15.33 1.02 -10.27
C HIS A 288 -15.25 1.19 -11.80
N HIS A 289 -14.31 2.01 -12.28
CA HIS A 289 -13.94 2.07 -13.69
C HIS A 289 -13.40 0.69 -14.12
N ALA A 290 -14.22 -0.09 -14.82
CA ALA A 290 -13.77 -1.27 -15.54
C ALA A 290 -13.27 -0.82 -16.92
N ASP A 291 -12.02 -1.19 -17.24
CA ASP A 291 -11.42 -1.01 -18.55
C ASP A 291 -12.29 -1.64 -19.65
N SER A 292 -12.57 -0.82 -20.66
CA SER A 292 -13.29 -1.17 -21.87
C SER A 292 -12.54 -2.22 -22.69
N THR A 293 -13.09 -3.42 -22.82
CA THR A 293 -12.79 -4.33 -23.96
C THR A 293 -14.03 -5.12 -24.37
N GLU A 294 -15.05 -4.41 -24.87
CA GLU A 294 -16.02 -4.99 -25.78
C GLU A 294 -15.83 -4.36 -27.16
N LYS A 295 -15.20 -5.11 -28.07
CA LYS A 295 -15.43 -5.08 -29.53
C LYS A 295 -14.51 -6.10 -30.21
N ASN A 296 -15.05 -7.29 -30.46
CA ASN A 296 -15.18 -7.86 -31.81
C ASN A 296 -15.65 -9.33 -31.70
N ALA A 297 -16.98 -9.49 -31.75
CA ALA A 297 -17.59 -10.76 -32.12
C ALA A 297 -17.43 -10.97 -33.63
N SER A 298 -16.53 -11.85 -34.03
CA SER A 298 -16.62 -12.68 -35.25
C SER A 298 -15.36 -13.54 -35.41
N ASN A 299 -15.49 -14.82 -35.02
CA ASN A 299 -14.78 -16.03 -35.49
C ASN A 299 -14.61 -17.04 -34.34
N GLY A 300 -15.76 -17.58 -33.90
CA GLY A 300 -15.79 -18.70 -32.97
C GLY A 300 -15.39 -19.98 -33.69
N GLN A 301 -14.17 -20.42 -33.41
CA GLN A 301 -13.65 -21.81 -33.45
C GLN A 301 -12.11 -21.85 -33.44
N GLN A 302 -11.43 -20.70 -33.55
CA GLN A 302 -9.98 -20.57 -33.27
C GLN A 302 -9.69 -19.96 -31.87
N ASN A 303 -10.71 -19.50 -31.14
CA ASN A 303 -10.56 -18.73 -29.90
C ASN A 303 -10.49 -19.56 -28.60
N GLU A 304 -11.01 -20.79 -28.54
CA GLU A 304 -10.95 -21.60 -27.31
C GLU A 304 -9.53 -22.08 -26.98
N GLN A 305 -8.73 -22.38 -28.01
CA GLN A 305 -7.29 -22.67 -27.86
C GLN A 305 -6.55 -21.40 -27.42
N ALA A 306 -6.87 -20.24 -28.02
CA ALA A 306 -6.23 -18.96 -27.71
C ALA A 306 -6.62 -18.40 -26.33
N GLU A 307 -7.83 -18.65 -25.83
CA GLU A 307 -8.27 -18.25 -24.48
C GLU A 307 -7.73 -19.19 -23.40
N THR A 308 -7.60 -20.49 -23.68
CA THR A 308 -6.93 -21.43 -22.79
C THR A 308 -5.42 -21.15 -22.75
N ASP A 309 -4.80 -20.85 -23.90
CA ASP A 309 -3.42 -20.40 -24.01
C ASP A 309 -3.24 -19.01 -23.38
N ALA A 310 -4.22 -18.10 -23.43
CA ALA A 310 -4.16 -16.78 -22.78
C ALA A 310 -4.37 -16.84 -21.27
N HIS A 311 -5.18 -17.80 -20.77
CA HIS A 311 -5.37 -18.03 -19.34
C HIS A 311 -4.17 -18.76 -18.75
N LEU A 312 -3.63 -19.77 -19.43
CA LEU A 312 -2.32 -20.35 -19.13
C LEU A 312 -1.21 -19.31 -19.28
N ALA A 313 -1.24 -18.42 -20.28
CA ALA A 313 -0.29 -17.31 -20.43
C ALA A 313 -0.45 -16.18 -19.40
N ARG A 314 -1.59 -16.08 -18.72
CA ARG A 314 -1.81 -15.14 -17.60
C ARG A 314 -1.39 -15.75 -16.25
N MET A 315 -1.59 -17.05 -16.06
CA MET A 315 -0.99 -17.81 -14.95
C MET A 315 0.50 -18.08 -15.19
N SER A 316 0.97 -18.01 -16.43
CA SER A 316 2.36 -18.09 -16.87
C SER A 316 2.88 -16.74 -17.37
N ALA A 317 2.24 -15.62 -17.01
CA ALA A 317 2.75 -14.30 -17.34
C ALA A 317 4.00 -14.13 -16.48
N GLU A 318 5.13 -14.50 -17.05
CA GLU A 318 6.43 -14.42 -16.42
C GLU A 318 6.60 -13.02 -15.85
N ILE A 319 6.81 -12.93 -14.53
CA ILE A 319 7.14 -11.65 -13.92
C ILE A 319 8.44 -11.22 -14.58
N THR A 320 8.42 -10.04 -15.20
CA THR A 320 9.60 -9.47 -15.84
C THR A 320 10.08 -8.28 -15.04
N ALA A 321 11.31 -7.85 -15.29
CA ALA A 321 11.83 -6.60 -14.73
C ALA A 321 10.91 -5.41 -15.01
N HIS A 322 10.20 -5.43 -16.15
CA HIS A 322 9.26 -4.40 -16.59
C HIS A 322 7.91 -4.47 -15.90
N SER A 323 7.49 -5.63 -15.37
CA SER A 323 6.22 -5.76 -14.66
C SER A 323 6.34 -5.47 -13.17
N LEU A 324 7.55 -5.52 -12.60
CA LEU A 324 7.80 -5.16 -11.20
C LEU A 324 7.43 -3.70 -10.89
N GLY A 325 6.89 -3.51 -9.69
CA GLY A 325 6.39 -2.23 -9.18
C GLY A 325 5.14 -1.73 -9.90
N ASN A 326 4.81 -0.46 -9.67
CA ASN A 326 3.56 0.14 -10.08
C ASN A 326 3.62 0.65 -11.53
N ALA A 327 2.68 0.22 -12.37
CA ALA A 327 2.62 0.63 -13.78
C ALA A 327 2.28 2.12 -13.96
N GLU A 328 1.43 2.68 -13.09
CA GLU A 328 1.09 4.10 -13.11
C GLU A 328 2.27 4.97 -12.67
N PHE A 329 3.08 4.51 -11.70
CA PHE A 329 4.35 5.15 -11.34
C PHE A 329 5.26 5.31 -12.56
N LYS A 330 5.52 4.19 -13.25
CA LYS A 330 6.34 4.16 -14.47
C LYS A 330 5.77 5.09 -15.54
N LYS A 331 4.45 5.10 -15.75
CA LYS A 331 3.81 6.01 -16.70
C LYS A 331 3.97 7.48 -16.32
N ASP A 332 3.72 7.82 -15.05
CA ASP A 332 3.72 9.20 -14.55
C ASP A 332 5.13 9.83 -14.57
N TYR A 333 6.17 9.01 -14.38
CA TYR A 333 7.58 9.41 -14.44
C TYR A 333 8.29 9.02 -15.75
N GLN A 334 7.58 8.45 -16.74
CA GLN A 334 8.14 8.00 -18.02
C GLN A 334 9.32 7.01 -17.86
N LEU A 335 9.14 6.02 -17.00
CA LEU A 335 10.15 5.00 -16.69
C LEU A 335 9.80 3.65 -17.32
N THR A 336 10.83 2.88 -17.61
CA THR A 336 10.77 1.48 -18.00
C THR A 336 10.75 0.57 -16.77
N TYR A 337 11.53 0.93 -15.74
CA TYR A 337 11.64 0.19 -14.48
C TYR A 337 11.14 1.03 -13.32
N ALA A 338 10.48 0.41 -12.34
CA ALA A 338 10.09 1.04 -11.08
C ALA A 338 11.30 1.14 -10.12
N TYR A 339 12.38 1.76 -10.60
CA TYR A 339 13.69 1.78 -9.99
C TYR A 339 14.28 3.19 -10.03
N LEU A 340 14.76 3.65 -8.87
CA LEU A 340 15.34 4.97 -8.67
C LEU A 340 16.76 4.89 -8.08
N ALA A 341 17.59 5.90 -8.39
CA ALA A 341 18.83 6.18 -7.67
C ALA A 341 18.66 7.47 -6.85
N GLY A 342 18.79 7.38 -5.53
CA GLY A 342 18.62 8.53 -4.63
C GLY A 342 19.77 9.53 -4.69
N GLY A 343 19.49 10.78 -4.30
CA GLY A 343 20.51 11.83 -4.20
C GLY A 343 21.57 11.50 -3.16
N MET A 344 22.85 11.70 -3.53
CA MET A 344 23.99 11.50 -2.64
C MET A 344 24.79 12.80 -2.51
N TYR A 345 25.06 13.18 -1.27
CA TYR A 345 25.64 14.46 -0.85
C TYR A 345 26.82 14.93 -1.73
N ARG A 346 26.92 16.24 -1.97
CA ARG A 346 27.98 16.93 -2.75
C ARG A 346 28.18 16.40 -4.17
N GLY A 347 27.08 16.14 -4.87
CA GLY A 347 27.12 15.71 -6.26
C GLY A 347 27.67 14.31 -6.47
N ILE A 348 27.84 13.49 -5.41
CA ILE A 348 28.26 12.09 -5.55
C ILE A 348 27.29 11.34 -6.46
N ALA A 349 25.99 11.60 -6.32
CA ALA A 349 25.00 11.30 -7.35
C ALA A 349 25.15 12.36 -8.45
N SER A 350 26.05 12.08 -9.37
CA SER A 350 26.57 13.01 -10.38
C SER A 350 25.58 13.23 -11.51
N LYS A 351 25.85 14.26 -12.33
CA LYS A 351 25.10 14.48 -13.57
C LYS A 351 25.25 13.30 -14.54
N GLU A 352 26.44 12.69 -14.61
CA GLU A 352 26.70 11.51 -15.44
C GLU A 352 25.86 10.32 -14.98
N MET A 353 25.76 10.09 -13.67
CA MET A 353 24.92 9.04 -13.09
C MET A 353 23.45 9.25 -13.43
N VAL A 354 22.95 10.47 -13.23
CA VAL A 354 21.56 10.83 -13.51
C VAL A 354 21.23 10.63 -14.99
N VAL A 355 22.11 11.09 -15.89
CA VAL A 355 21.95 10.92 -17.33
C VAL A 355 21.97 9.44 -17.72
N LYS A 356 22.90 8.66 -17.17
CA LYS A 356 23.04 7.22 -17.44
C LYS A 356 21.78 6.44 -17.01
N MET A 357 21.29 6.71 -15.80
CA MET A 357 20.03 6.15 -15.29
C MET A 357 18.84 6.50 -16.19
N SER A 358 18.74 7.77 -16.58
CA SER A 358 17.64 8.26 -17.43
C SER A 358 17.62 7.59 -18.80
N LYS A 359 18.77 7.47 -19.45
CA LYS A 359 18.93 6.80 -20.75
C LYS A 359 18.58 5.30 -20.69
N ALA A 360 18.63 4.69 -19.50
CA ALA A 360 18.27 3.30 -19.27
C ALA A 360 16.80 3.07 -18.89
N GLY A 361 15.96 4.13 -18.88
CA GLY A 361 14.55 4.04 -18.50
C GLY A 361 14.35 3.94 -16.98
N MET A 362 15.28 4.47 -16.20
CA MET A 362 15.21 4.64 -14.75
C MET A 362 15.32 6.13 -14.42
N MET A 363 15.26 6.52 -13.15
CA MET A 363 15.46 7.92 -12.75
C MET A 363 16.47 8.04 -11.62
N GLY A 364 17.46 8.92 -11.81
CA GLY A 364 18.38 9.33 -10.75
C GLY A 364 18.05 10.74 -10.25
N PHE A 365 18.36 11.01 -8.99
CA PHE A 365 18.30 12.35 -8.40
C PHE A 365 19.70 12.93 -8.24
N PHE A 366 19.94 14.11 -8.83
CA PHE A 366 21.22 14.80 -8.65
C PHE A 366 21.37 15.27 -7.19
N GLY A 367 22.51 14.96 -6.57
CA GLY A 367 22.74 15.20 -5.15
C GLY A 367 23.19 16.63 -4.84
N THR A 368 22.24 17.52 -4.54
CA THR A 368 22.54 18.96 -4.32
C THR A 368 23.11 19.29 -2.95
N GLY A 369 22.93 18.43 -1.96
CA GLY A 369 23.31 18.72 -0.57
C GLY A 369 24.77 19.17 -0.45
N GLY A 370 25.02 20.38 0.05
CA GLY A 370 26.36 20.92 0.24
C GLY A 370 27.04 21.51 -1.00
N LEU A 371 26.35 21.58 -2.14
CA LEU A 371 26.75 22.37 -3.31
C LEU A 371 26.15 23.78 -3.24
N ASP A 372 26.74 24.73 -3.97
CA ASP A 372 26.13 26.04 -4.16
C ASP A 372 25.10 26.04 -5.31
N LEU A 373 24.34 27.12 -5.46
CA LEU A 373 23.27 27.20 -6.45
C LEU A 373 23.79 27.26 -7.89
N ASN A 374 24.99 27.78 -8.12
CA ASN A 374 25.57 27.87 -9.47
C ASN A 374 25.99 26.47 -9.94
N ASP A 375 26.63 25.70 -9.06
CA ASP A 375 26.99 24.30 -9.35
C ASP A 375 25.75 23.46 -9.68
N VAL A 376 24.64 23.69 -8.96
CA VAL A 376 23.36 23.00 -9.21
C VAL A 376 22.72 23.46 -10.52
N GLU A 377 22.77 24.76 -10.83
CA GLU A 377 22.28 25.31 -12.10
C GLU A 377 23.05 24.71 -13.29
N ASP A 378 24.38 24.67 -13.22
CA ASP A 378 25.25 24.09 -14.24
C ASP A 378 24.97 22.60 -14.43
N ALA A 379 24.75 21.86 -13.34
CA ALA A 379 24.36 20.46 -13.41
C ALA A 379 22.99 20.26 -14.08
N ILE A 380 21.98 21.07 -13.73
CA ILE A 380 20.65 21.01 -14.36
C ILE A 380 20.77 21.23 -15.87
N LEU A 381 21.48 22.28 -16.29
CA LEU A 381 21.67 22.60 -17.71
C LEU A 381 22.43 21.49 -18.45
N SER A 382 23.47 20.93 -17.83
CA SER A 382 24.23 19.80 -18.39
C SER A 382 23.36 18.56 -18.58
N ILE A 383 22.54 18.21 -17.58
CA ILE A 383 21.63 17.04 -17.65
C ILE A 383 20.60 17.26 -18.75
N GLN A 384 19.93 18.42 -18.77
CA GLN A 384 18.94 18.75 -19.79
C GLN A 384 19.52 18.77 -21.21
N GLY A 385 20.77 19.19 -21.37
CA GLY A 385 21.46 19.17 -22.66
C GLY A 385 21.73 17.76 -23.22
N GLU A 386 21.74 16.74 -22.37
CA GLU A 386 22.00 15.35 -22.75
C GLU A 386 20.74 14.48 -22.87
N LEU A 387 19.61 14.92 -22.32
CA LEU A 387 18.38 14.15 -22.26
C LEU A 387 17.37 14.58 -23.33
N GLY A 388 16.76 13.59 -23.99
CA GLY A 388 15.71 13.78 -24.99
C GLY A 388 14.29 13.71 -24.41
N GLN A 389 13.29 13.74 -25.30
CA GLN A 389 11.90 13.50 -24.90
C GLN A 389 11.73 12.07 -24.36
N GLY A 390 10.96 11.90 -23.28
CA GLY A 390 10.75 10.59 -22.65
C GLY A 390 11.73 10.24 -21.53
N GLN A 391 12.78 11.03 -21.33
CA GLN A 391 13.84 10.75 -20.34
C GLN A 391 13.67 11.58 -19.08
N ALA A 392 13.39 10.91 -17.96
CA ALA A 392 13.17 11.57 -16.68
C ALA A 392 14.44 11.67 -15.84
N TYR A 393 14.59 12.79 -15.17
CA TYR A 393 15.59 13.03 -14.14
C TYR A 393 14.97 13.80 -12.98
N GLY A 394 15.58 13.72 -11.81
CA GLY A 394 15.18 14.52 -10.67
C GLY A 394 16.33 15.27 -10.02
N ILE A 395 15.98 16.21 -9.16
CA ILE A 395 16.91 16.93 -8.30
C ILE A 395 16.57 16.62 -6.84
N ASN A 396 17.59 16.30 -6.04
CA ASN A 396 17.41 16.15 -4.60
C ASN A 396 17.37 17.53 -3.93
N LEU A 397 16.50 17.69 -2.94
CA LEU A 397 16.45 18.83 -2.04
C LEU A 397 16.55 18.32 -0.60
N VAL A 398 17.62 18.75 0.09
CA VAL A 398 17.84 18.44 1.50
C VAL A 398 17.36 19.61 2.34
N HIS A 399 16.46 19.35 3.29
CA HIS A 399 16.01 20.38 4.21
C HIS A 399 17.14 20.86 5.13
N SER A 400 17.15 22.17 5.43
CA SER A 400 18.12 22.80 6.33
C SER A 400 17.43 23.70 7.34
N MET A 401 17.38 23.27 8.61
CA MET A 401 16.78 24.06 9.71
C MET A 401 17.48 25.40 9.94
N LYS A 402 18.76 25.51 9.58
CA LYS A 402 19.57 26.74 9.80
C LYS A 402 19.42 27.75 8.67
N HIS A 403 19.00 27.32 7.48
CA HIS A 403 19.01 28.13 6.26
C HIS A 403 17.73 27.94 5.44
N ILE A 404 16.57 28.24 6.03
CA ILE A 404 15.26 28.08 5.38
C ILE A 404 15.19 28.85 4.04
N GLU A 405 15.84 30.02 3.95
CA GLU A 405 15.92 30.81 2.71
C GLU A 405 16.61 30.08 1.55
N SER A 406 17.52 29.13 1.83
CA SER A 406 18.18 28.36 0.78
C SER A 406 17.22 27.43 0.05
N GLU A 407 16.18 26.96 0.73
CA GLU A 407 15.14 26.12 0.17
C GLU A 407 14.32 26.88 -0.88
N GLU A 408 13.89 28.11 -0.55
CA GLU A 408 13.17 28.99 -1.48
C GLU A 408 13.99 29.31 -2.73
N LYS A 409 15.29 29.61 -2.56
CA LYS A 409 16.19 29.88 -3.69
C LYS A 409 16.38 28.64 -4.58
N MET A 410 16.46 27.46 -3.98
CA MET A 410 16.51 26.21 -4.74
C MET A 410 15.21 26.02 -5.53
N ILE A 411 14.04 26.20 -4.92
CA ILE A 411 12.77 26.10 -5.64
C ILE A 411 12.66 27.15 -6.75
N ASP A 412 13.14 28.39 -6.55
CA ASP A 412 13.22 29.40 -7.61
C ASP A 412 14.04 28.88 -8.81
N LEU A 413 15.21 28.27 -8.55
CA LEU A 413 16.08 27.70 -9.57
C LEU A 413 15.41 26.53 -10.31
N LEU A 414 14.77 25.61 -9.57
CA LEU A 414 14.07 24.45 -10.16
C LEU A 414 12.92 24.88 -11.06
N LEU A 415 12.13 25.88 -10.63
CA LEU A 415 11.03 26.43 -11.42
C LEU A 415 11.55 27.18 -12.66
N LYS A 416 12.62 27.97 -12.53
CA LYS A 416 13.28 28.68 -13.64
C LYS A 416 13.65 27.72 -14.78
N HIS A 417 14.18 26.55 -14.43
CA HIS A 417 14.62 25.54 -15.40
C HIS A 417 13.62 24.43 -15.68
N ASN A 418 12.36 24.58 -15.26
CA ASN A 418 11.30 23.60 -15.48
C ASN A 418 11.63 22.17 -14.98
N VAL A 419 12.37 22.05 -13.89
CA VAL A 419 12.65 20.75 -13.27
C VAL A 419 11.35 20.15 -12.73
N ARG A 420 10.96 18.98 -13.24
CA ARG A 420 9.65 18.36 -12.97
C ARG A 420 9.63 17.35 -11.83
N HIS A 421 10.79 16.85 -11.40
CA HIS A 421 10.86 15.81 -10.38
C HIS A 421 11.81 16.23 -9.26
N LEU A 422 11.31 16.17 -8.02
CA LEU A 422 12.02 16.54 -6.82
C LEU A 422 12.05 15.35 -5.84
N GLU A 423 13.22 15.03 -5.29
CA GLU A 423 13.33 14.18 -4.10
C GLU A 423 13.45 15.09 -2.88
N ALA A 424 12.44 15.11 -2.01
CA ALA A 424 12.47 15.87 -0.77
C ALA A 424 13.01 14.98 0.37
N SER A 425 14.13 15.36 0.97
CA SER A 425 14.83 14.56 1.99
C SER A 425 15.17 15.38 3.23
N ALA A 426 15.24 14.71 4.38
CA ALA A 426 15.50 15.32 5.71
C ALA A 426 14.44 16.33 6.20
N PHE A 427 13.26 16.38 5.57
CA PHE A 427 12.16 17.22 6.02
C PHE A 427 11.52 16.66 7.29
N LEU A 428 11.26 17.53 8.26
CA LEU A 428 10.51 17.20 9.48
C LEU A 428 9.00 17.44 9.32
N SER A 429 8.63 18.26 8.35
CA SER A 429 7.26 18.56 7.95
C SER A 429 7.29 19.23 6.58
N VAL A 430 6.12 19.34 5.95
CA VAL A 430 5.94 20.13 4.71
C VAL A 430 6.25 21.61 4.97
N THR A 431 6.89 22.26 3.99
CA THR A 431 7.25 23.69 4.03
C THR A 431 6.53 24.50 2.95
N PRO A 432 6.45 25.84 3.10
CA PRO A 432 5.90 26.70 2.06
C PRO A 432 6.60 26.58 0.69
N ALA A 433 7.93 26.38 0.66
CA ALA A 433 8.68 26.27 -0.59
C ALA A 433 8.26 25.01 -1.37
N LEU A 434 8.10 23.88 -0.67
CA LEU A 434 7.61 22.63 -1.25
C LEU A 434 6.18 22.75 -1.77
N VAL A 435 5.29 23.38 -0.99
CA VAL A 435 3.91 23.65 -1.43
C VAL A 435 3.90 24.53 -2.68
N ARG A 436 4.74 25.57 -2.73
CA ARG A 436 4.88 26.44 -3.91
C ARG A 436 5.37 25.66 -5.13
N TYR A 437 6.39 24.80 -4.97
CA TYR A 437 6.89 23.95 -6.06
C TYR A 437 5.77 23.08 -6.65
N ARG A 438 5.00 22.43 -5.77
CA ARG A 438 3.86 21.59 -6.13
C ARG A 438 2.77 22.40 -6.84
N ALA A 439 2.41 23.57 -6.29
CA ALA A 439 1.38 24.46 -6.82
C ALA A 439 1.64 24.84 -8.28
N LYS A 440 2.89 25.20 -8.59
CA LYS A 440 3.31 25.63 -9.94
C LYS A 440 3.27 24.52 -11.00
N GLY A 441 3.08 23.28 -10.58
CA GLY A 441 2.86 22.14 -11.48
C GLY A 441 1.39 21.86 -11.78
N LEU A 442 0.44 22.47 -11.06
CA LEU A 442 -0.96 22.07 -11.09
C LEU A 442 -1.70 22.60 -12.31
N LYS A 443 -2.51 21.73 -12.90
CA LYS A 443 -3.43 22.06 -13.99
C LYS A 443 -4.71 21.24 -13.85
N ARG A 444 -5.84 21.83 -14.22
CA ARG A 444 -7.10 21.09 -14.43
C ARG A 444 -7.24 20.78 -15.91
N ARG A 445 -7.41 19.51 -16.26
CA ARG A 445 -7.71 19.07 -17.63
C ARG A 445 -9.17 19.39 -18.00
N PRO A 446 -9.52 19.44 -19.30
CA PRO A 446 -10.90 19.71 -19.74
C PRO A 446 -11.95 18.71 -19.20
N ASN A 447 -11.54 17.49 -18.89
CA ASN A 447 -12.37 16.45 -18.28
C ASN A 447 -12.55 16.63 -16.74
N GLY A 448 -12.02 17.70 -16.16
CA GLY A 448 -12.10 18.00 -14.73
C GLY A 448 -10.98 17.41 -13.86
N GLU A 449 -10.14 16.52 -14.41
CA GLU A 449 -9.05 15.85 -13.70
C GLU A 449 -7.94 16.86 -13.31
N VAL A 450 -7.55 16.86 -12.03
CA VAL A 450 -6.40 17.62 -11.55
C VAL A 450 -5.13 16.80 -11.80
N ILE A 451 -4.18 17.39 -12.51
CA ILE A 451 -2.85 16.83 -12.74
C ILE A 451 -1.78 17.75 -12.18
N CYS A 452 -0.66 17.16 -11.77
CA CYS A 452 0.51 17.92 -11.37
C CYS A 452 1.73 17.51 -12.19
N LEU A 453 2.31 18.47 -12.91
CA LEU A 453 3.53 18.27 -13.68
C LEU A 453 4.78 18.33 -12.80
N ASN A 454 4.73 19.02 -11.66
CA ASN A 454 5.83 19.09 -10.71
C ASN A 454 5.61 18.03 -9.64
N ARG A 455 6.24 16.87 -9.83
CA ARG A 455 6.10 15.71 -8.95
C ARG A 455 7.18 15.71 -7.88
N MET A 456 6.82 15.16 -6.73
CA MET A 456 7.68 15.08 -5.57
C MET A 456 7.65 13.68 -5.01
N ILE A 457 8.84 13.13 -4.77
CA ILE A 457 9.03 11.93 -3.98
C ILE A 457 9.53 12.36 -2.61
N ALA A 458 8.71 12.19 -1.58
CA ALA A 458 9.11 12.49 -0.20
C ALA A 458 9.81 11.28 0.39
N LYS A 459 11.11 11.40 0.66
CA LYS A 459 11.92 10.33 1.25
C LYS A 459 11.97 10.47 2.77
N ILE A 460 11.35 9.52 3.46
CA ILE A 460 10.97 9.66 4.88
C ILE A 460 11.02 8.31 5.61
N SER A 461 11.24 8.36 6.92
CA SER A 461 11.30 7.16 7.78
C SER A 461 10.25 7.15 8.89
N ARG A 462 9.52 8.26 9.08
CA ARG A 462 8.61 8.51 10.21
C ARG A 462 7.16 8.69 9.77
N PRO A 463 6.19 7.93 10.33
CA PRO A 463 4.77 8.04 9.98
C PRO A 463 4.19 9.45 10.16
N GLU A 464 4.58 10.17 11.21
CA GLU A 464 4.08 11.53 11.48
C GLU A 464 4.52 12.54 10.40
N VAL A 465 5.71 12.35 9.83
CA VAL A 465 6.19 13.16 8.70
C VAL A 465 5.45 12.74 7.43
N ALA A 466 5.28 11.43 7.23
CA ALA A 466 4.56 10.87 6.08
C ALA A 466 3.14 11.41 5.98
N GLU A 467 2.41 11.45 7.09
CA GLU A 467 1.05 11.97 7.16
C GLU A 467 0.99 13.41 6.62
N SER A 468 1.97 14.26 6.97
CA SER A 468 2.01 15.64 6.50
C SER A 468 2.19 15.77 4.99
N PHE A 469 2.95 14.85 4.36
CA PHE A 469 3.16 14.82 2.90
C PHE A 469 2.02 14.15 2.14
N MET A 470 1.38 13.15 2.75
CA MET A 470 0.22 12.45 2.20
C MET A 470 -1.08 13.28 2.33
N SER A 471 -1.09 14.31 3.17
CA SER A 471 -2.20 15.26 3.32
C SER A 471 -2.15 16.36 2.26
N PRO A 472 -3.26 17.09 2.01
CA PRO A 472 -3.23 18.32 1.22
C PRO A 472 -2.38 19.39 1.92
N ALA A 473 -1.97 20.40 1.16
CA ALA A 473 -1.20 21.51 1.73
C ALA A 473 -1.98 22.18 2.89
N PRO A 474 -1.35 22.43 4.05
CA PRO A 474 -2.01 23.09 5.17
C PRO A 474 -2.55 24.48 4.79
N GLU A 475 -3.79 24.78 5.16
CA GLU A 475 -4.48 26.01 4.73
C GLU A 475 -3.72 27.28 5.13
N ASN A 476 -3.13 27.31 6.32
CA ASN A 476 -2.30 28.43 6.77
C ASN A 476 -1.06 28.68 5.88
N MET A 477 -0.49 27.63 5.28
CA MET A 477 0.60 27.78 4.30
C MET A 477 0.09 28.26 2.95
N VAL A 478 -1.06 27.73 2.50
CA VAL A 478 -1.72 28.16 1.26
C VAL A 478 -2.09 29.65 1.32
N GLU A 479 -2.72 30.09 2.41
CA GLU A 479 -3.07 31.50 2.66
C GLU A 479 -1.84 32.41 2.74
N LYS A 480 -0.75 31.93 3.35
CA LYS A 480 0.52 32.67 3.37
C LYS A 480 1.04 32.88 1.95
N LEU A 481 1.11 31.82 1.14
CA LEU A 481 1.60 31.89 -0.23
C LEU A 481 0.71 32.76 -1.14
N LEU A 482 -0.61 32.77 -0.92
CA LEU A 482 -1.54 33.67 -1.60
C LEU A 482 -1.26 35.14 -1.25
N ARG A 483 -1.14 35.46 0.06
CA ARG A 483 -0.84 36.83 0.52
C ARG A 483 0.49 37.35 -0.01
N GLU A 484 1.48 36.47 -0.15
CA GLU A 484 2.80 36.78 -0.70
C GLU A 484 2.83 36.78 -2.24
N ASN A 485 1.69 36.57 -2.92
CA ASN A 485 1.55 36.45 -4.37
C ASN A 485 2.46 35.36 -4.99
N LYS A 486 2.78 34.33 -4.22
CA LYS A 486 3.62 33.21 -4.66
C LYS A 486 2.81 32.15 -5.40
N ILE A 487 1.51 32.04 -5.14
CA ILE A 487 0.57 31.18 -5.86
C ILE A 487 -0.69 31.95 -6.26
N THR A 488 -1.41 31.46 -7.26
CA THR A 488 -2.72 32.01 -7.67
C THR A 488 -3.86 31.36 -6.89
N THR A 489 -5.04 32.00 -6.90
CA THR A 489 -6.25 31.42 -6.30
C THR A 489 -6.60 30.06 -6.89
N SER A 490 -6.46 29.90 -8.21
CA SER A 490 -6.71 28.61 -8.88
C SER A 490 -5.71 27.53 -8.45
N GLU A 491 -4.43 27.88 -8.32
CA GLU A 491 -3.41 26.95 -7.79
C GLU A 491 -3.73 26.55 -6.33
N ALA A 492 -4.18 27.49 -5.51
CA ALA A 492 -4.59 27.25 -4.13
C ALA A 492 -5.80 26.31 -4.01
N GLU A 493 -6.80 26.47 -4.88
CA GLU A 493 -7.95 25.55 -4.95
C GLU A 493 -7.51 24.13 -5.30
N LEU A 494 -6.67 23.98 -6.33
CA LEU A 494 -6.19 22.68 -6.77
C LEU A 494 -5.32 21.98 -5.73
N LEU A 495 -4.55 22.72 -4.92
CA LEU A 495 -3.74 22.16 -3.84
C LEU A 495 -4.56 21.43 -2.76
N ARG A 496 -5.85 21.75 -2.62
CA ARG A 496 -6.75 21.09 -1.65
C ARG A 496 -7.23 19.72 -2.12
N GLU A 497 -7.17 19.46 -3.42
CA GLU A 497 -7.69 18.24 -4.06
C GLU A 497 -6.63 17.13 -4.21
N ILE A 498 -5.36 17.43 -3.88
CA ILE A 498 -4.24 16.51 -4.08
C ILE A 498 -3.34 16.46 -2.83
N PRO A 499 -2.57 15.38 -2.63
CA PRO A 499 -1.55 15.36 -1.58
C PRO A 499 -0.37 16.27 -1.96
N VAL A 500 0.39 16.71 -0.94
CA VAL A 500 1.65 17.45 -1.16
C VAL A 500 2.64 16.58 -1.95
N ALA A 501 2.73 15.29 -1.63
CA ALA A 501 3.47 14.29 -2.41
C ALA A 501 2.57 13.08 -2.77
N GLU A 502 2.56 12.72 -4.05
CA GLU A 502 1.87 11.52 -4.55
C GLU A 502 2.70 10.24 -4.33
N ASP A 503 3.99 10.40 -4.05
CA ASP A 503 4.96 9.33 -3.96
C ASP A 503 5.76 9.47 -2.66
N ILE A 504 5.67 8.44 -1.83
CA ILE A 504 6.38 8.36 -0.55
C ILE A 504 7.45 7.29 -0.68
N CYS A 505 8.70 7.64 -0.45
CA CYS A 505 9.80 6.68 -0.41
C CYS A 505 10.16 6.40 1.05
N VAL A 506 9.80 5.21 1.53
CA VAL A 506 10.07 4.79 2.90
C VAL A 506 11.54 4.41 3.02
N GLU A 507 12.31 5.23 3.71
CA GLU A 507 13.73 5.01 3.94
C GLU A 507 13.93 4.27 5.27
N ALA A 508 14.25 2.99 5.16
CA ALA A 508 14.70 2.17 6.28
C ALA A 508 16.19 2.43 6.58
N ASP A 509 16.90 1.46 7.17
CA ASP A 509 18.33 1.59 7.43
C ASP A 509 19.13 1.80 6.13
N SER A 510 19.81 2.95 6.06
CA SER A 510 20.46 3.44 4.85
C SER A 510 21.84 4.03 5.17
N GLY A 511 22.65 4.29 4.13
CA GLY A 511 23.89 5.03 4.27
C GLY A 511 23.63 6.53 4.41
N GLY A 512 24.45 7.23 5.20
CA GLY A 512 24.21 8.65 5.51
C GLY A 512 23.22 8.80 6.67
N HIS A 513 22.41 9.86 6.68
CA HIS A 513 21.42 10.07 7.73
C HIS A 513 20.36 8.97 7.71
N THR A 514 20.16 8.33 8.86
CA THR A 514 19.17 7.27 9.05
C THR A 514 18.83 7.16 10.53
N ASP A 515 17.61 6.72 10.83
CA ASP A 515 17.18 6.37 12.18
C ASP A 515 17.36 4.88 12.50
N GLY A 516 17.94 4.09 11.58
CA GLY A 516 18.13 2.65 11.74
C GLY A 516 16.81 1.87 11.60
N GLY A 517 15.83 2.43 10.90
CA GLY A 517 14.54 1.83 10.66
C GLY A 517 14.59 0.43 10.02
N VAL A 518 13.67 -0.46 10.41
CA VAL A 518 13.56 -1.81 9.86
C VAL A 518 12.48 -1.84 8.79
N ALA A 519 12.85 -2.14 7.54
CA ALA A 519 11.92 -2.14 6.40
C ALA A 519 10.67 -3.02 6.63
N TYR A 520 10.84 -4.20 7.23
CA TYR A 520 9.74 -5.13 7.56
C TYR A 520 8.69 -4.56 8.52
N SER A 521 9.06 -3.58 9.34
CA SER A 521 8.13 -2.90 10.25
C SER A 521 7.61 -1.59 9.65
N LEU A 522 8.49 -0.83 9.00
CA LEU A 522 8.17 0.48 8.46
C LEU A 522 7.27 0.42 7.22
N MET A 523 7.54 -0.49 6.27
CA MET A 523 6.77 -0.58 5.03
C MET A 523 5.29 -0.88 5.27
N PRO A 524 4.91 -1.89 6.10
CA PRO A 524 3.50 -2.13 6.42
C PRO A 524 2.85 -0.93 7.13
N ALA A 525 3.54 -0.30 8.08
CA ALA A 525 2.99 0.86 8.80
C ALA A 525 2.72 2.06 7.86
N MET A 526 3.64 2.34 6.94
CA MET A 526 3.48 3.39 5.94
C MET A 526 2.39 3.07 4.91
N THR A 527 2.22 1.79 4.57
CA THR A 527 1.15 1.34 3.67
C THR A 527 -0.23 1.50 4.32
N LEU A 528 -0.37 1.13 5.60
CA LEU A 528 -1.59 1.36 6.38
C LEU A 528 -1.93 2.85 6.45
N LEU A 529 -0.94 3.68 6.79
CA LEU A 529 -1.11 5.13 6.79
C LEU A 529 -1.55 5.66 5.42
N ARG A 530 -0.96 5.18 4.33
CA ARG A 530 -1.38 5.54 2.97
C ARG A 530 -2.85 5.20 2.75
N ASP A 531 -3.28 4.00 3.11
CA ASP A 531 -4.66 3.54 2.93
C ASP A 531 -5.64 4.40 3.76
N GLU A 532 -5.27 4.79 4.98
CA GLU A 532 -6.01 5.73 5.82
C GLU A 532 -6.14 7.11 5.16
N MET A 533 -5.05 7.65 4.62
CA MET A 533 -5.05 8.94 3.93
C MET A 533 -5.90 8.91 2.66
N MET A 534 -5.83 7.82 1.89
CA MET A 534 -6.69 7.60 0.72
C MET A 534 -8.18 7.54 1.11
N LYS A 535 -8.53 6.88 2.23
CA LYS A 535 -9.91 6.84 2.75
C LYS A 535 -10.38 8.22 3.21
N LYS A 536 -9.51 8.98 3.89
CA LYS A 536 -9.79 10.31 4.45
C LYS A 536 -10.01 11.37 3.37
N TYR A 537 -9.09 11.46 2.41
CA TYR A 537 -9.10 12.54 1.41
C TYR A 537 -9.71 12.14 0.07
N ARG A 538 -9.90 10.84 -0.18
CA ARG A 538 -10.52 10.31 -1.42
C ARG A 538 -9.86 10.83 -2.70
N TYR A 539 -8.52 10.87 -2.70
CA TYR A 539 -7.77 11.30 -3.89
C TYR A 539 -8.10 10.43 -5.10
N ASN A 540 -8.17 11.06 -6.28
CA ASN A 540 -8.45 10.37 -7.54
C ASN A 540 -7.32 9.39 -7.93
N LYS A 541 -6.08 9.76 -7.62
CA LYS A 541 -4.89 8.92 -7.83
C LYS A 541 -4.44 8.33 -6.51
N LYS A 542 -4.04 7.07 -6.54
CA LYS A 542 -3.49 6.38 -5.38
C LYS A 542 -2.13 6.98 -5.02
N ILE A 543 -1.94 7.35 -3.75
CA ILE A 543 -0.60 7.65 -3.22
C ILE A 543 0.22 6.36 -3.28
N ARG A 544 1.43 6.44 -3.82
CA ARG A 544 2.32 5.29 -4.00
C ARG A 544 3.38 5.28 -2.92
N VAL A 545 3.72 4.08 -2.45
CA VAL A 545 4.70 3.87 -1.37
C VAL A 545 5.83 3.03 -1.91
N GLY A 546 7.00 3.63 -2.13
CA GLY A 546 8.22 2.93 -2.49
C GLY A 546 9.13 2.64 -1.30
N ALA A 547 10.17 1.85 -1.52
CA ALA A 547 11.11 1.41 -0.49
C ALA A 547 12.55 1.84 -0.79
N ALA A 548 13.26 2.26 0.25
CA ALA A 548 14.69 2.53 0.27
C ALA A 548 15.34 1.99 1.56
N GLY A 549 16.67 1.87 1.54
CA GLY A 549 17.44 1.34 2.67
C GLY A 549 17.53 -0.19 2.63
N GLY A 550 18.74 -0.73 2.76
CA GLY A 550 18.99 -2.18 2.72
C GLY A 550 18.90 -2.86 1.34
N ILE A 551 18.52 -2.15 0.27
CA ILE A 551 18.33 -2.74 -1.07
C ILE A 551 19.66 -2.75 -1.85
N GLY A 552 20.30 -3.91 -1.91
CA GLY A 552 21.53 -4.13 -2.69
C GLY A 552 21.60 -5.47 -3.42
N THR A 553 20.58 -6.34 -3.30
CA THR A 553 20.55 -7.64 -3.96
C THR A 553 19.15 -7.94 -4.50
N PRO A 554 19.01 -8.92 -5.41
CA PRO A 554 17.71 -9.35 -5.90
C PRO A 554 16.73 -9.79 -4.81
N GLU A 555 17.21 -10.45 -3.75
CA GLU A 555 16.40 -10.88 -2.60
C GLU A 555 15.84 -9.70 -1.80
N ALA A 556 16.67 -8.67 -1.56
CA ALA A 556 16.25 -7.49 -0.82
C ALA A 556 15.20 -6.69 -1.62
N ALA A 557 15.39 -6.56 -2.93
CA ALA A 557 14.41 -5.94 -3.81
C ALA A 557 13.11 -6.77 -3.93
N MET A 558 13.21 -8.09 -4.05
CA MET A 558 12.06 -8.99 -4.01
C MET A 558 11.27 -8.80 -2.70
N ALA A 559 11.95 -8.77 -1.55
CA ALA A 559 11.32 -8.55 -0.26
C ALA A 559 10.60 -7.19 -0.20
N ALA A 560 11.21 -6.12 -0.73
CA ALA A 560 10.57 -4.82 -0.80
C ALA A 560 9.28 -4.84 -1.65
N PHE A 561 9.31 -5.44 -2.83
CA PHE A 561 8.12 -5.58 -3.68
C PHE A 561 7.05 -6.47 -3.02
N MET A 562 7.44 -7.55 -2.34
CA MET A 562 6.51 -8.42 -1.59
C MET A 562 5.88 -7.71 -0.39
N LEU A 563 6.54 -6.71 0.20
CA LEU A 563 5.97 -5.84 1.22
C LEU A 563 5.06 -4.75 0.64
N GLY A 564 4.84 -4.73 -0.68
CA GLY A 564 3.93 -3.81 -1.36
C GLY A 564 4.57 -2.54 -1.89
N ALA A 565 5.91 -2.51 -2.03
CA ALA A 565 6.58 -1.35 -2.62
C ALA A 565 6.14 -1.10 -4.07
N ASP A 566 5.66 0.11 -4.36
CA ASP A 566 5.29 0.56 -5.71
C ASP A 566 6.54 0.83 -6.57
N PHE A 567 7.68 1.11 -5.95
CA PHE A 567 8.99 1.28 -6.59
C PHE A 567 10.10 1.05 -5.57
N ILE A 568 11.34 0.83 -6.02
CA ILE A 568 12.51 0.75 -5.15
C ILE A 568 13.51 1.86 -5.45
N LEU A 569 14.28 2.26 -4.43
CA LEU A 569 15.34 3.24 -4.55
C LEU A 569 16.63 2.69 -3.92
N THR A 570 17.73 2.83 -4.65
CA THR A 570 19.07 2.43 -4.21
C THR A 570 19.99 3.64 -4.00
N GLY A 571 21.01 3.47 -3.16
CA GLY A 571 21.96 4.53 -2.82
C GLY A 571 23.38 4.00 -2.64
N SER A 572 23.63 3.21 -1.58
CA SER A 572 24.99 2.74 -1.24
C SER A 572 25.68 1.96 -2.37
N ILE A 573 24.93 1.18 -3.15
CA ILE A 573 25.50 0.46 -4.31
C ILE A 573 25.90 1.41 -5.44
N ASN A 574 25.15 2.50 -5.63
CA ASN A 574 25.37 3.48 -6.69
C ASN A 574 26.62 4.31 -6.43
N GLN A 575 27.02 4.51 -5.16
CA GLN A 575 28.26 5.19 -4.84
C GLN A 575 29.51 4.41 -5.31
N CYS A 576 29.40 3.08 -5.45
CA CYS A 576 30.47 2.21 -5.92
C CYS A 576 30.33 1.90 -7.41
N THR A 577 30.01 2.92 -8.24
CA THR A 577 29.97 2.81 -9.70
C THR A 577 30.92 3.79 -10.37
N VAL A 578 31.20 3.59 -11.65
CA VAL A 578 32.09 4.48 -12.39
C VAL A 578 31.52 5.90 -12.49
N GLU A 579 30.20 6.04 -12.60
CA GLU A 579 29.54 7.35 -12.75
C GLU A 579 29.53 8.19 -11.48
N ALA A 580 29.61 7.58 -10.29
CA ALA A 580 29.57 8.32 -9.02
C ALA A 580 30.75 9.28 -8.88
N ALA A 581 30.48 10.54 -8.50
CA ALA A 581 31.52 11.56 -8.31
C ALA A 581 32.15 11.46 -6.90
N THR A 582 32.80 10.33 -6.65
CA THR A 582 33.67 10.12 -5.50
C THR A 582 35.01 9.56 -5.99
N SER A 583 36.05 9.66 -5.16
CA SER A 583 37.38 9.23 -5.60
C SER A 583 37.46 7.72 -5.86
N ASP A 584 38.29 7.34 -6.83
CA ASP A 584 38.61 5.93 -7.14
C ASP A 584 39.01 5.14 -5.89
N ARG A 585 39.66 5.80 -4.94
CA ARG A 585 40.10 5.20 -3.67
C ARG A 585 38.95 4.88 -2.74
N VAL A 586 37.96 5.77 -2.66
CA VAL A 586 36.72 5.46 -1.96
C VAL A 586 36.05 4.28 -2.64
N LYS A 587 35.99 4.24 -3.97
CA LYS A 587 35.42 3.09 -4.70
C LYS A 587 36.21 1.79 -4.48
N ASP A 588 37.53 1.85 -4.40
CA ASP A 588 38.41 0.72 -4.06
C ASP A 588 38.15 0.20 -2.63
N LEU A 589 37.86 1.08 -1.66
CA LEU A 589 37.44 0.67 -0.31
C LEU A 589 36.03 0.07 -0.30
N LEU A 590 35.09 0.72 -1.00
CA LEU A 590 33.69 0.36 -1.08
C LEU A 590 33.48 -1.02 -1.73
N GLN A 591 34.24 -1.39 -2.77
CA GLN A 591 34.12 -2.73 -3.37
C GLN A 591 34.59 -3.86 -2.43
N GLN A 592 35.40 -3.55 -1.41
CA GLN A 592 35.99 -4.53 -0.49
C GLN A 592 35.20 -4.71 0.81
N MET A 593 34.18 -3.88 1.05
CA MET A 593 33.41 -3.94 2.29
C MET A 593 32.42 -5.12 2.30
N ASN A 594 32.11 -5.62 3.49
CA ASN A 594 31.10 -6.62 3.76
C ASN A 594 29.92 -6.02 4.56
N VAL A 595 28.88 -6.79 4.82
CA VAL A 595 27.62 -6.33 5.45
C VAL A 595 27.85 -5.67 6.82
N GLN A 596 28.82 -6.15 7.61
CA GLN A 596 29.13 -5.64 8.95
C GLN A 596 30.21 -4.55 8.98
N ASP A 597 30.66 -4.07 7.82
CA ASP A 597 31.75 -3.11 7.70
C ASP A 597 31.27 -1.64 7.74
N THR A 598 30.07 -1.39 8.27
CA THR A 598 29.51 -0.06 8.56
C THR A 598 29.46 0.23 10.05
N ALA A 599 29.26 1.50 10.41
CA ALA A 599 28.99 1.94 11.78
C ALA A 599 28.15 3.22 11.76
N TYR A 600 27.36 3.41 12.83
CA TYR A 600 26.76 4.70 13.10
C TYR A 600 27.77 5.64 13.77
N ALA A 601 27.97 6.82 13.18
CA ALA A 601 28.82 7.88 13.69
C ALA A 601 27.99 9.16 13.88
N PRO A 602 28.42 10.10 14.75
CA PRO A 602 27.77 11.41 14.85
C PRO A 602 27.66 12.14 13.50
N ALA A 603 26.58 12.86 13.29
CA ALA A 603 26.35 13.68 12.09
C ALA A 603 27.01 15.06 12.27
N GLY A 604 27.73 15.58 11.27
CA GLY A 604 28.45 16.86 11.41
C GLY A 604 27.55 18.11 11.33
N ASP A 605 26.40 18.01 10.70
CA ASP A 605 25.38 19.06 10.54
C ASP A 605 24.48 19.22 11.79
N MET A 606 24.24 18.10 12.47
CA MET A 606 23.47 17.97 13.72
C MET A 606 24.32 17.36 14.85
N PHE A 607 25.56 17.84 14.97
CA PHE A 607 26.56 17.28 15.88
C PHE A 607 26.14 17.45 17.34
N GLU A 608 25.60 18.61 17.69
CA GLU A 608 25.24 18.98 19.05
C GLU A 608 24.05 18.17 19.59
N SER A 609 23.13 17.73 18.73
CA SER A 609 21.95 16.92 19.12
C SER A 609 22.26 15.42 19.20
N GLY A 610 23.45 14.99 18.79
CA GLY A 610 23.83 13.58 18.77
C GLY A 610 23.16 12.76 17.67
N SER A 611 22.61 13.41 16.64
CA SER A 611 22.11 12.74 15.45
C SER A 611 23.21 11.89 14.82
N LYS A 612 22.85 10.77 14.20
CA LYS A 612 23.80 9.82 13.64
C LYS A 612 23.65 9.65 12.14
N VAL A 613 24.75 9.27 11.51
CA VAL A 613 24.84 8.84 10.12
C VAL A 613 25.48 7.46 10.06
N GLN A 614 25.07 6.63 9.12
CA GLN A 614 25.71 5.35 8.84
C GLN A 614 26.84 5.53 7.80
N VAL A 615 28.03 5.06 8.16
CA VAL A 615 29.28 5.27 7.40
C VAL A 615 30.10 4.01 7.31
N LEU A 616 31.00 3.95 6.33
CA LEU A 616 32.02 2.91 6.22
C LEU A 616 32.92 2.90 7.46
N LYS A 617 33.18 1.71 7.98
CA LYS A 617 34.11 1.45 9.10
C LYS A 617 35.37 0.73 8.64
N LYS A 618 35.30 -0.12 7.63
CA LYS A 618 36.46 -0.89 7.17
C LYS A 618 37.48 0.02 6.47
N GLY A 619 38.74 -0.11 6.88
CA GLY A 619 39.87 0.62 6.29
C GLY A 619 39.99 2.09 6.75
N VAL A 620 39.07 2.58 7.58
CA VAL A 620 39.04 3.97 8.05
C VAL A 620 38.83 4.04 9.57
N PHE A 621 39.32 5.11 10.19
CA PHE A 621 39.10 5.44 11.60
C PHE A 621 38.02 6.50 11.81
N PHE A 622 37.48 7.10 10.74
CA PHE A 622 36.47 8.16 10.84
C PHE A 622 35.35 7.87 11.85
N PRO A 623 34.66 6.69 11.86
CA PRO A 623 33.54 6.49 12.77
C PRO A 623 33.95 6.48 14.25
N ALA A 624 35.10 5.89 14.56
CA ALA A 624 35.66 5.86 15.91
C ALA A 624 36.10 7.27 16.35
N ARG A 625 36.73 8.02 15.43
CA ARG A 625 37.20 9.38 15.67
C ARG A 625 36.05 10.36 15.88
N ALA A 626 35.04 10.31 15.01
CA ALA A 626 33.82 11.10 15.14
C ALA A 626 33.09 10.82 16.47
N SER A 627 32.96 9.54 16.84
CA SER A 627 32.39 9.15 18.14
C SER A 627 33.19 9.72 19.31
N LYS A 628 34.53 9.70 19.24
CA LYS A 628 35.38 10.29 20.29
C LYS A 628 35.20 11.79 20.41
N LEU A 629 35.14 12.53 19.30
CA LEU A 629 34.87 13.96 19.31
C LEU A 629 33.53 14.28 19.98
N HIS A 630 32.49 13.50 19.68
CA HIS A 630 31.18 13.68 20.32
C HIS A 630 31.20 13.32 21.81
N GLU A 631 31.90 12.26 22.22
CA GLU A 631 32.10 11.91 23.64
C GLU A 631 32.77 13.05 24.40
N LEU A 632 33.85 13.62 23.84
CA LEU A 632 34.54 14.78 24.42
C LEU A 632 33.61 16.00 24.48
N TYR A 633 32.84 16.24 23.41
CA TYR A 633 31.85 17.30 23.39
C TYR A 633 30.80 17.12 24.49
N GLN A 634 30.27 15.93 24.72
CA GLN A 634 29.29 15.71 25.79
C GLN A 634 29.89 15.91 27.18
N ARG A 635 31.13 15.45 27.38
CA ARG A 635 31.78 15.42 28.70
C ARG A 635 32.26 16.80 29.20
N PHE A 636 32.75 17.67 28.32
CA PHE A 636 33.46 18.90 28.72
C PHE A 636 32.71 20.16 28.30
N GLY A 637 32.74 21.22 29.11
CA GLY A 637 32.12 22.52 28.81
C GLY A 637 32.89 23.33 27.76
N SER A 638 34.18 23.08 27.64
CA SER A 638 35.11 23.86 26.81
C SER A 638 36.33 23.02 26.41
N LEU A 639 37.07 23.46 25.38
CA LEU A 639 38.33 22.81 24.99
C LEU A 639 39.41 22.88 26.09
N SER A 640 39.40 23.93 26.92
CA SER A 640 40.35 24.12 28.02
C SER A 640 40.21 23.12 29.16
N GLU A 641 39.07 22.42 29.26
CA GLU A 641 38.84 21.38 30.26
C GLU A 641 39.38 20.00 29.80
N ILE A 642 39.73 19.85 28.52
CA ILE A 642 40.28 18.61 27.98
C ILE A 642 41.77 18.54 28.31
N ASP A 643 42.25 17.37 28.76
CA ASP A 643 43.65 17.19 29.11
C ASP A 643 44.57 17.39 27.89
N GLN A 644 45.75 17.96 28.13
CA GLN A 644 46.70 18.33 27.07
C GLN A 644 47.08 17.14 26.18
N LYS A 645 47.19 15.93 26.74
CA LYS A 645 47.54 14.73 25.97
C LYS A 645 46.44 14.39 24.97
N THR A 646 45.18 14.50 25.36
CA THR A 646 44.04 14.32 24.45
C THR A 646 44.00 15.41 23.39
N LEU A 647 44.20 16.69 23.75
CA LEU A 647 44.23 17.80 22.77
C LEU A 647 45.32 17.60 21.71
N THR A 648 46.55 17.29 22.13
CA THR A 648 47.66 16.99 21.22
C THR A 648 47.33 15.79 20.33
N GLN A 649 46.68 14.75 20.87
CA GLN A 649 46.23 13.61 20.05
C GLN A 649 45.21 14.02 18.98
N LEU A 650 44.28 14.94 19.28
CA LEU A 650 43.32 15.43 18.29
C LEU A 650 44.05 16.18 17.16
N GLU A 651 44.94 17.10 17.50
CA GLU A 651 45.72 17.88 16.52
C GLU A 651 46.59 16.99 15.62
N GLU A 652 47.32 16.05 16.21
CA GLU A 652 48.28 15.20 15.48
C GLU A 652 47.63 14.05 14.72
N LYS A 653 46.54 13.46 15.25
CA LYS A 653 45.95 12.23 14.67
C LYS A 653 44.66 12.47 13.92
N TYR A 654 43.85 13.44 14.32
CA TYR A 654 42.51 13.66 13.75
C TYR A 654 42.54 14.85 12.79
N PHE A 655 42.93 16.02 13.29
CA PHE A 655 42.82 17.26 12.52
C PHE A 655 44.00 17.49 11.58
N LYS A 656 45.17 16.91 11.89
CA LYS A 656 46.43 17.17 11.18
C LYS A 656 46.80 18.65 11.12
N ARG A 657 46.29 19.42 12.07
CA ARG A 657 46.38 20.88 12.15
C ARG A 657 46.13 21.29 13.60
N SER A 658 46.76 22.37 14.04
CA SER A 658 46.51 22.89 15.39
C SER A 658 45.09 23.47 15.48
N ILE A 659 44.52 23.40 16.67
CA ILE A 659 43.19 23.91 16.97
C ILE A 659 43.10 25.41 16.68
N GLU A 660 44.16 26.17 16.96
CA GLU A 660 44.22 27.62 16.68
C GLU A 660 44.06 27.88 15.20
N LYS A 661 44.84 27.18 14.35
CA LYS A 661 44.77 27.36 12.90
C LYS A 661 43.45 26.89 12.31
N ILE A 662 42.82 25.87 12.89
CA ILE A 662 41.46 25.45 12.50
C ILE A 662 40.46 26.55 12.81
N TYR A 663 40.57 27.16 13.99
CA TYR A 663 39.68 28.21 14.41
C TYR A 663 39.88 29.51 13.59
N GLU A 664 41.11 29.84 13.21
CA GLU A 664 41.40 30.89 12.22
C GLU A 664 40.70 30.62 10.87
N ASP A 665 40.77 29.39 10.37
CA ASP A 665 40.06 28.97 9.15
C ASP A 665 38.54 29.13 9.28
N ILE A 666 37.99 28.78 10.44
CA ILE A 666 36.56 28.94 10.75
C ILE A 666 36.18 30.42 10.72
N LYS A 667 37.00 31.32 11.28
CA LYS A 667 36.74 32.77 11.25
C LYS A 667 36.66 33.35 9.85
N LEU A 668 37.38 32.77 8.88
CA LEU A 668 37.36 33.22 7.49
C LEU A 668 36.10 32.80 6.72
N HIS A 669 35.46 31.69 7.10
CA HIS A 669 34.38 31.07 6.31
C HIS A 669 32.99 31.18 6.96
N TYR A 670 32.91 31.52 8.24
CA TYR A 670 31.64 31.66 8.95
C TYR A 670 31.21 33.12 9.07
N PRO A 671 29.90 33.41 9.09
CA PRO A 671 29.40 34.76 9.35
C PRO A 671 29.88 35.30 10.71
N SER A 672 30.16 36.60 10.79
CA SER A 672 30.67 37.25 12.00
C SER A 672 29.82 36.97 13.24
N ALA A 673 28.49 36.89 13.10
CA ALA A 673 27.57 36.57 14.19
C ALA A 673 27.81 35.17 14.81
N GLU A 674 28.16 34.17 13.99
CA GLU A 674 28.49 32.82 14.49
C GLU A 674 29.84 32.82 15.24
N ILE A 675 30.80 33.62 14.78
CA ILE A 675 32.08 33.78 15.47
C ILE A 675 31.93 34.50 16.80
N GLU A 676 31.14 35.58 16.86
CA GLU A 676 30.84 36.29 18.11
C GLU A 676 30.18 35.36 19.14
N LYS A 677 29.24 34.52 18.68
CA LYS A 677 28.62 33.49 19.52
C LYS A 677 29.65 32.49 20.04
N ALA A 678 30.59 32.04 19.20
CA ALA A 678 31.65 31.13 19.60
C ALA A 678 32.59 31.75 20.65
N GLU A 679 32.95 33.02 20.54
CA GLU A 679 33.79 33.68 21.55
C GLU A 679 33.07 33.86 22.90
N ARG A 680 31.74 34.01 22.90
CA ARG A 680 30.94 34.11 24.14
C ARG A 680 30.57 32.76 24.76
N ASN A 681 30.56 31.70 23.95
CA ASN A 681 30.15 30.36 24.38
C ASN A 681 31.25 29.32 24.03
N PRO A 682 32.12 28.97 25.00
CA PRO A 682 33.20 28.01 24.80
C PRO A 682 32.74 26.64 24.28
N LYS A 683 31.53 26.21 24.65
CA LYS A 683 30.93 24.96 24.18
C LYS A 683 30.61 25.03 22.69
N HIS A 684 30.04 26.15 22.24
CA HIS A 684 29.74 26.41 20.82
C HIS A 684 31.03 26.46 20.00
N LYS A 685 32.08 27.12 20.51
CA LYS A 685 33.41 27.14 19.89
C LYS A 685 33.99 25.74 19.71
N MET A 686 33.92 24.91 20.76
CA MET A 686 34.32 23.50 20.68
C MET A 686 33.54 22.73 19.61
N ALA A 687 32.21 22.91 19.54
CA ALA A 687 31.39 22.29 18.51
C ALA A 687 31.82 22.69 17.09
N LEU A 688 32.07 23.99 16.83
CA LEU A 688 32.52 24.46 15.51
C LEU A 688 33.85 23.82 15.09
N ILE A 689 34.81 23.74 16.03
CA ILE A 689 36.13 23.12 15.80
C ILE A 689 35.97 21.61 15.53
N PHE A 690 35.17 20.90 16.30
CA PHE A 690 34.93 19.47 16.06
C PHE A 690 34.18 19.22 14.75
N ARG A 691 33.20 20.07 14.39
CA ARG A 691 32.46 20.01 13.13
C ARG A 691 33.36 20.25 11.91
N TRP A 692 34.47 20.97 12.05
CA TRP A 692 35.46 21.13 10.98
C TRP A 692 35.99 19.78 10.49
N TYR A 693 36.26 18.84 11.41
CA TYR A 693 36.77 17.51 11.06
C TYR A 693 35.83 16.72 10.15
N PHE A 694 34.51 16.86 10.30
CA PHE A 694 33.53 16.18 9.43
C PHE A 694 33.58 16.71 7.99
N ARG A 695 33.66 18.04 7.83
CA ARG A 695 33.79 18.68 6.50
C ARG A 695 35.12 18.31 5.85
N TYR A 696 36.20 18.33 6.63
CA TYR A 696 37.53 17.92 6.21
C TYR A 696 37.54 16.46 5.74
N SER A 697 37.03 15.54 6.57
CA SER A 697 36.92 14.10 6.29
C SER A 697 36.12 13.79 5.02
N SER A 698 35.01 14.50 4.81
CA SER A 698 34.20 14.38 3.59
C SER A 698 34.94 14.90 2.35
N GLN A 699 35.66 16.02 2.47
CA GLN A 699 36.44 16.58 1.36
C GLN A 699 37.62 15.68 0.96
N LEU A 700 38.30 15.07 1.94
CA LEU A 700 39.36 14.09 1.68
C LEU A 700 38.84 12.88 0.89
N ALA A 701 37.66 12.36 1.25
CA ALA A 701 37.05 11.23 0.56
C ALA A 701 36.68 11.57 -0.89
N ILE A 702 36.12 12.75 -1.13
CA ILE A 702 35.76 13.22 -2.48
C ILE A 702 37.00 13.46 -3.34
N SER A 703 38.03 14.13 -2.80
CA SER A 703 39.25 14.44 -3.56
C SER A 703 40.19 13.25 -3.72
N GLY A 704 40.06 12.20 -2.89
CA GLY A 704 40.96 11.05 -2.91
C GLY A 704 42.34 11.33 -2.32
N SER A 705 42.46 12.37 -1.49
CA SER A 705 43.74 12.80 -0.89
C SER A 705 44.47 11.67 -0.15
N GLU A 706 45.79 11.56 -0.37
CA GLU A 706 46.66 10.59 0.30
C GLU A 706 46.95 10.90 1.77
N GLU A 707 46.91 12.19 2.12
CA GLU A 707 47.52 12.68 3.35
C GLU A 707 46.82 12.16 4.62
N SER A 708 45.59 11.63 4.50
CA SER A 708 44.81 11.08 5.62
C SER A 708 43.69 10.13 5.16
N LYS A 709 44.05 9.07 4.42
CA LYS A 709 43.08 8.05 3.94
C LYS A 709 42.20 7.44 5.03
N VAL A 710 42.74 7.34 6.25
CA VAL A 710 42.02 6.76 7.40
C VAL A 710 40.90 7.68 7.92
N ASP A 711 40.87 8.94 7.48
CA ASP A 711 39.89 9.94 7.91
C ASP A 711 38.73 10.09 6.93
N TYR A 712 38.67 9.30 5.86
CA TYR A 712 37.57 9.42 4.91
C TYR A 712 36.23 9.18 5.58
N GLN A 713 35.34 10.19 5.46
CA GLN A 713 33.93 10.02 5.76
C GLN A 713 33.22 9.54 4.51
N VAL A 714 32.80 8.28 4.51
CA VAL A 714 32.07 7.67 3.39
C VAL A 714 30.72 7.19 3.89
N HIS A 715 29.64 7.83 3.47
CA HIS A 715 28.26 7.45 3.81
C HIS A 715 27.91 6.14 3.13
N CYS A 716 27.67 5.08 3.90
CA CYS A 716 27.41 3.77 3.31
C CYS A 716 26.63 2.89 4.28
N GLY A 717 25.68 2.11 3.77
CA GLY A 717 24.89 1.14 4.52
C GLY A 717 25.24 -0.31 4.15
N PRO A 718 24.67 -1.29 4.88
CA PRO A 718 24.95 -2.71 4.70
C PRO A 718 24.55 -3.26 3.31
N ALA A 719 23.67 -2.55 2.59
CA ALA A 719 23.24 -2.90 1.24
C ALA A 719 24.42 -3.10 0.26
N LEU A 720 25.47 -2.28 0.35
CA LEU A 720 26.65 -2.45 -0.50
C LEU A 720 27.47 -3.69 -0.11
N GLY A 721 27.57 -3.99 1.19
CA GLY A 721 28.20 -5.22 1.64
C GLY A 721 27.50 -6.46 1.10
N ALA A 722 26.15 -6.45 1.08
CA ALA A 722 25.35 -7.53 0.52
C ALA A 722 25.52 -7.63 -1.01
N PHE A 723 25.50 -6.49 -1.72
CA PHE A 723 25.80 -6.42 -3.15
C PHE A 723 27.19 -7.02 -3.47
N ASN A 724 28.23 -6.63 -2.72
CA ASN A 724 29.58 -7.14 -2.93
C ASN A 724 29.67 -8.67 -2.74
N GLN A 725 28.91 -9.25 -1.80
CA GLN A 725 28.84 -10.71 -1.68
C GLN A 725 28.11 -11.36 -2.86
N TRP A 726 27.02 -10.75 -3.32
CA TRP A 726 26.24 -11.26 -4.45
C TRP A 726 27.04 -11.27 -5.76
N VAL A 727 27.83 -10.23 -6.03
CA VAL A 727 28.61 -10.11 -7.28
C VAL A 727 30.02 -10.72 -7.21
N LYS A 728 30.39 -11.32 -6.08
CA LYS A 728 31.73 -11.88 -5.89
C LYS A 728 32.03 -12.98 -6.90
N GLY A 729 33.22 -12.92 -7.52
CA GLY A 729 33.66 -13.83 -8.57
C GLY A 729 33.14 -13.50 -9.97
N SER A 730 32.29 -12.47 -10.12
CA SER A 730 31.83 -11.97 -11.41
C SER A 730 32.65 -10.77 -11.90
N GLU A 731 32.42 -10.32 -13.12
CA GLU A 731 33.03 -9.09 -13.66
C GLU A 731 32.69 -7.84 -12.83
N LEU A 732 31.51 -7.83 -12.18
CA LEU A 732 31.06 -6.75 -11.31
C LEU A 732 31.80 -6.71 -9.96
N GLU A 733 32.68 -7.67 -9.65
CA GLU A 733 33.51 -7.60 -8.44
C GLU A 733 34.36 -6.32 -8.44
N SER A 734 34.91 -5.93 -9.61
CA SER A 734 35.60 -4.65 -9.76
C SER A 734 34.64 -3.49 -9.95
N TRP A 735 34.77 -2.43 -9.18
CA TRP A 735 33.95 -1.22 -9.38
C TRP A 735 34.14 -0.57 -10.76
N ARG A 736 35.26 -0.83 -11.43
CA ARG A 736 35.55 -0.31 -12.77
C ARG A 736 34.61 -0.87 -13.84
N ASN A 737 33.92 -1.98 -13.55
CA ASN A 737 32.90 -2.58 -14.40
C ASN A 737 31.48 -2.32 -13.87
N ARG A 738 31.33 -1.58 -12.76
CA ARG A 738 30.04 -1.28 -12.15
C ARG A 738 29.48 -0.02 -12.79
N HIS A 739 28.58 -0.19 -13.75
CA HIS A 739 27.76 0.88 -14.31
C HIS A 739 26.42 0.93 -13.58
N VAL A 740 25.99 2.14 -13.20
CA VAL A 740 24.78 2.34 -12.39
C VAL A 740 23.52 1.76 -13.03
N ASP A 741 23.39 1.89 -14.35
CA ASP A 741 22.22 1.39 -15.10
C ASP A 741 22.27 -0.12 -15.28
N ASP A 742 23.44 -0.70 -15.52
CA ASP A 742 23.59 -2.15 -15.66
C ASP A 742 23.30 -2.86 -14.34
N ILE A 743 23.76 -2.31 -13.21
CA ILE A 743 23.40 -2.79 -11.88
C ILE A 743 21.88 -2.73 -11.68
N GLY A 744 21.24 -1.61 -12.02
CA GLY A 744 19.78 -1.47 -11.93
C GLY A 744 19.04 -2.52 -12.77
N LYS A 745 19.48 -2.75 -14.02
CA LYS A 745 18.86 -3.71 -14.96
C LYS A 745 19.01 -5.14 -14.45
N ILE A 746 20.22 -5.52 -14.03
CA ILE A 746 20.50 -6.88 -13.52
C ILE A 746 19.71 -7.11 -12.23
N LEU A 747 19.69 -6.14 -11.32
CA LEU A 747 18.95 -6.27 -10.06
C LEU A 747 17.45 -6.46 -10.32
N MET A 748 16.83 -5.64 -11.19
CA MET A 748 15.41 -5.81 -11.54
C MET A 748 15.12 -7.12 -12.28
N THR A 749 16.03 -7.56 -13.17
CA THR A 749 15.88 -8.80 -13.93
C THR A 749 15.99 -10.03 -13.04
N GLU A 750 17.03 -10.09 -12.21
CA GLU A 750 17.24 -11.21 -11.28
C GLU A 750 16.19 -11.20 -10.16
N THR A 751 15.67 -10.04 -9.73
CA THR A 751 14.52 -9.99 -8.81
C THR A 751 13.28 -10.63 -9.43
N ALA A 752 12.99 -10.32 -10.69
CA ALA A 752 11.83 -10.88 -11.38
C ALA A 752 11.96 -12.40 -11.54
N LYS A 753 13.13 -12.87 -11.97
CA LYS A 753 13.48 -14.29 -12.07
C LYS A 753 13.35 -15.01 -10.72
N LEU A 754 13.95 -14.45 -9.67
CA LEU A 754 13.87 -15.01 -8.32
C LEU A 754 12.42 -15.13 -7.83
N LEU A 755 11.59 -14.12 -8.12
CA LEU A 755 10.18 -14.14 -7.75
C LEU A 755 9.41 -15.25 -8.50
N ASN A 756 9.65 -15.42 -9.80
CA ASN A 756 9.10 -16.53 -10.59
C ASN A 756 9.53 -17.89 -10.03
N ASP A 757 10.83 -18.07 -9.73
CA ASP A 757 11.37 -19.31 -9.16
C ASP A 757 10.71 -19.64 -7.81
N ARG A 758 10.52 -18.63 -6.96
CA ARG A 758 9.85 -18.80 -5.65
C ARG A 758 8.38 -19.16 -5.81
N ILE A 759 7.65 -18.50 -6.69
CA ILE A 759 6.25 -18.83 -6.99
C ILE A 759 6.14 -20.26 -7.50
N ALA A 760 6.98 -20.66 -8.45
CA ALA A 760 7.01 -22.02 -8.98
C ALA A 760 7.28 -23.08 -7.90
N LEU A 761 8.19 -22.81 -6.95
CA LEU A 761 8.45 -23.70 -5.82
C LEU A 761 7.22 -23.89 -4.89
N PHE A 762 6.42 -22.84 -4.68
CA PHE A 762 5.19 -22.95 -3.89
C PHE A 762 4.09 -23.72 -4.66
N SER A 763 4.04 -23.56 -5.98
CA SER A 763 3.10 -24.29 -6.85
C SER A 763 3.45 -25.77 -7.02
N GLN A 764 4.74 -26.14 -7.06
CA GLN A 764 5.16 -27.54 -7.23
C GLN A 764 4.92 -28.43 -6.01
N LYS A 765 4.87 -27.86 -4.79
CA LYS A 765 4.55 -28.63 -3.56
C LYS A 765 3.04 -28.86 -3.36
N ALA A 766 2.20 -28.31 -4.25
CA ALA A 766 0.75 -28.47 -4.23
C ALA A 766 0.24 -29.53 -5.22
N LEU A 767 1.15 -30.26 -5.91
CA LEU A 767 0.85 -31.35 -6.84
C LEU A 767 1.13 -32.73 -6.22
#